data_AF-A0AAD7H0S2-F1
#
_entry.id   AF-A0AAD7H0S2-F1
#
_cell.length_a   1.000
_cell.length_b   1.000
_cell.length_c   1.000
_cell.angle_alpha   90.00
_cell.angle_beta   90.00
_cell.angle_gamma   90.00
#
_symmetry.space_group_name_H-M   'P 1'
#
loop_
_entity.id
_entity.type
_entity.pdbx_description
1 polymer ?
#
loop_
_entity_poly.entity_id
_entity_poly.type
_entity_poly.pdbx_seq_one_letter_code
_entity_poly.pdbx_strand_id
1 'polypeptide(L)'
;MGLLLSFAFRNFSLSGAFKSLRSAPSADVETTAREIVSRLGTIKRPGAMALLCRLADQFLIRDDTAMRYAVLKLYELLSATTHRYHVVFSSFALAESLLRRFIATAPDALERSVLQKLLRRLLDMGATPAVARLLFQAVVRADQTLDAELLEVIRYAMKSRWLEHFSMESPASMALTEEGVKGLPVPGFTFMVISKSDLGMDQGAAGDDSPDLLCTAGVGARACHAEWGDGKLELSTTSSREVGVFRKSSIHKMRWTHITLVHYPTRSANPTIRLYIDGVLNDGLNWNYPKSESTAQAVTYILGDDTKKTRMSWCVASAHLMAFPFGGDLPRFIHHLGPRYSGNFQDPLLVKFLTYEASTSLNMYLSTVVSKTAAASPSPALAAAPALMKVVRDGLGIAENSIIFSVSPLNCPPNEPEAAIVPANGNGANANGTVNGVGGAAKKAPRAFVTKGDVFIVKAACLDTSLWKIGGAAVPLRLLQVANTPHEVSRVLGVLVDGLRNSWQNSEDMERLRGYEILANVLRPKAQMVNMTGFETIFEFLGFNFRSPEHSTVVNAVAYRAIALDFELWARTRQEVQRVHLEHFTTLLLASRYKKFNAKQRFTKFGVVRKLLFALQTNWYQPEVVPFVVDALKSAAQSSFLACCYAQFPNMKSLYSR
;
A
#
# COMPACT_ATOMS: atom_id res chain seq x y z
N MET A 1 -11.46 27.80 22.51
CA MET A 1 -11.68 26.93 21.34
C MET A 1 -11.68 27.71 20.02
N GLY A 2 -12.60 28.68 19.83
CA GLY A 2 -12.70 29.43 18.55
C GLY A 2 -11.42 30.18 18.15
N LEU A 3 -10.72 30.79 19.10
CA LEU A 3 -9.43 31.45 18.82
C LEU A 3 -8.34 30.46 18.33
N LEU A 4 -8.30 29.24 18.88
CA LEU A 4 -7.35 28.21 18.41
C LEU A 4 -7.70 27.74 17.00
N LEU A 5 -9.00 27.57 16.71
CA LEU A 5 -9.48 27.25 15.37
C LEU A 5 -9.12 28.37 14.37
N SER A 6 -9.37 29.63 14.73
CA SER A 6 -8.96 30.78 13.94
C SER A 6 -7.46 30.83 13.68
N PHE A 7 -6.64 30.53 14.69
CA PHE A 7 -5.19 30.50 14.55
C PHE A 7 -4.72 29.34 13.67
N ALA A 8 -5.33 28.16 13.78
CA ALA A 8 -5.04 26.99 12.95
C ALA A 8 -5.23 27.27 11.44
N PHE A 9 -6.28 28.01 11.09
CA PHE A 9 -6.63 28.35 9.71
C PHE A 9 -6.16 29.74 9.25
N ARG A 10 -5.53 30.53 10.13
CA ARG A 10 -5.25 31.97 9.92
C ARG A 10 -6.50 32.75 9.47
N ASN A 11 -7.66 32.43 10.04
CA ASN A 11 -8.94 33.06 9.71
C ASN A 11 -9.68 33.48 10.99
N PHE A 12 -9.63 34.77 11.33
CA PHE A 12 -10.23 35.30 12.55
C PHE A 12 -11.77 35.26 12.57
N SER A 13 -12.41 35.13 11.40
CA SER A 13 -13.88 35.02 11.30
C SER A 13 -14.45 33.73 11.94
N LEU A 14 -13.58 32.79 12.31
CA LEU A 14 -13.92 31.53 12.97
C LEU A 14 -13.95 31.62 14.51
N SER A 15 -13.60 32.78 15.08
CA SER A 15 -13.50 32.96 16.54
C SER A 15 -14.82 32.68 17.27
N GLY A 16 -15.95 32.95 16.61
CA GLY A 16 -17.30 32.67 17.09
C GLY A 16 -17.83 31.26 16.81
N ALA A 17 -17.12 30.41 16.06
CA ALA A 17 -17.64 29.13 15.56
C ALA A 17 -18.23 28.22 16.66
N PHE A 18 -17.55 28.12 17.80
CA PHE A 18 -18.02 27.31 18.92
C PHE A 18 -19.17 27.94 19.71
N LYS A 19 -19.37 29.27 19.62
CA LYS A 19 -20.57 29.91 20.16
C LYS A 19 -21.78 29.53 19.32
N SER A 20 -21.66 29.59 18.00
CA SER A 20 -22.71 29.16 17.05
C SER A 20 -23.07 27.69 17.25
N LEU A 21 -22.08 26.81 17.41
CA LEU A 21 -22.31 25.39 17.69
C LEU A 21 -23.01 25.15 19.04
N ARG A 22 -22.64 25.89 20.08
CA ARG A 22 -23.27 25.77 21.40
C ARG A 22 -24.72 26.27 21.41
N SER A 23 -25.04 27.29 20.62
CA SER A 23 -26.41 27.82 20.53
C SER A 23 -27.33 27.00 19.63
N ALA A 24 -26.79 26.09 18.81
CA ALA A 24 -27.58 25.29 17.88
C ALA A 24 -28.34 24.16 18.60
N PRO A 25 -29.64 23.95 18.31
CA PRO A 25 -30.36 22.75 18.72
C PRO A 25 -29.66 21.50 18.20
N SER A 26 -29.80 20.36 18.90
CA SER A 26 -29.11 19.11 18.52
C SER A 26 -29.40 18.64 17.09
N ALA A 27 -30.57 18.94 16.54
CA ALA A 27 -30.94 18.64 15.15
C ALA A 27 -30.19 19.50 14.12
N ASP A 28 -29.82 20.73 14.48
CA ASP A 28 -29.21 21.70 13.57
C ASP A 28 -27.68 21.73 13.67
N VAL A 29 -27.09 21.09 14.69
CA VAL A 29 -25.64 21.01 14.91
C VAL A 29 -24.88 20.58 13.66
N GLU A 30 -25.38 19.59 12.92
CA GLU A 30 -24.72 19.14 11.68
C GLU A 30 -24.75 20.21 10.59
N THR A 31 -25.87 20.92 10.42
CA THR A 31 -26.02 22.01 9.44
C THR A 31 -25.08 23.16 9.78
N THR A 32 -25.07 23.60 11.05
CA THR A 32 -24.16 24.65 11.53
C THR A 32 -22.70 24.23 11.38
N ALA A 33 -22.35 22.97 11.67
CA ALA A 33 -21.00 22.47 11.51
C ALA A 33 -20.56 22.46 10.03
N ARG A 34 -21.45 22.10 9.09
CA ARG A 34 -21.15 22.17 7.65
C ARG A 34 -20.94 23.60 7.17
N GLU A 35 -21.72 24.56 7.65
CA GLU A 35 -21.53 25.98 7.34
C GLU A 35 -20.18 26.50 7.84
N ILE A 36 -19.74 26.05 9.01
CA ILE A 36 -18.40 26.37 9.51
C ILE A 36 -17.34 25.76 8.60
N VAL A 37 -17.48 24.47 8.23
CA VAL A 37 -16.51 23.75 7.39
C VAL A 37 -16.39 24.34 5.99
N SER A 38 -17.49 24.77 5.37
CA SER A 38 -17.47 25.37 4.02
C SER A 38 -16.67 26.68 3.95
N ARG A 39 -16.46 27.35 5.09
CA ARG A 39 -15.67 28.58 5.21
C ARG A 39 -14.18 28.33 5.48
N LEU A 40 -13.74 27.08 5.56
CA LEU A 40 -12.36 26.71 5.90
C LEU A 40 -11.50 26.53 4.65
N GLY A 41 -10.31 27.15 4.67
CA GLY A 41 -9.22 26.86 3.72
C GLY A 41 -8.24 25.84 4.30
N THR A 42 -7.04 25.69 3.75
CA THR A 42 -6.04 24.72 4.27
C THR A 42 -5.61 25.03 5.72
N ILE A 43 -5.38 24.00 6.55
CA ILE A 43 -4.81 24.17 7.89
C ILE A 43 -3.37 24.67 7.74
N LYS A 44 -3.08 25.87 8.27
CA LYS A 44 -1.75 26.50 8.19
C LYS A 44 -0.91 26.35 9.47
N ARG A 45 -1.55 26.01 10.59
CA ARG A 45 -0.88 25.72 11.87
C ARG A 45 -1.44 24.43 12.49
N PRO A 46 -1.05 23.25 11.97
CA PRO A 46 -1.40 21.95 12.54
C PRO A 46 -1.23 21.85 14.07
N GLY A 47 -0.15 22.40 14.65
CA GLY A 47 0.06 22.40 16.10
C GLY A 47 -1.06 23.09 16.91
N ALA A 48 -1.68 24.13 16.37
CA ALA A 48 -2.82 24.79 17.02
C ALA A 48 -4.08 23.91 17.01
N MET A 49 -4.27 23.15 15.93
CA MET A 49 -5.33 22.14 15.83
C MET A 49 -5.08 20.98 16.80
N ALA A 50 -3.83 20.54 16.96
CA ALA A 50 -3.43 19.53 17.95
C ALA A 50 -3.82 19.94 19.36
N LEU A 51 -3.49 21.19 19.72
CA LEU A 51 -3.80 21.75 21.02
C LEU A 51 -5.31 21.84 21.24
N LEU A 52 -6.07 22.26 20.23
CA LEU A 52 -7.53 22.30 20.28
C LEU A 52 -8.11 20.91 20.55
N CYS A 53 -7.67 19.88 19.82
CA CYS A 53 -8.16 18.51 19.99
C CYS A 53 -7.86 17.96 21.39
N ARG A 54 -6.64 18.20 21.89
CA ARG A 54 -6.20 17.75 23.22
C ARG A 54 -6.97 18.44 24.34
N LEU A 55 -7.10 19.76 24.29
CA LEU A 55 -7.75 20.54 25.35
C LEU A 55 -9.27 20.39 25.35
N ALA A 56 -9.88 20.19 24.18
CA ALA A 56 -11.32 19.98 24.07
C ALA A 56 -11.75 18.81 24.95
N ASP A 57 -11.30 17.60 24.63
CA ASP A 57 -11.75 16.37 25.30
C ASP A 57 -11.32 16.30 26.78
N GLN A 58 -10.12 16.83 27.12
CA GLN A 58 -9.58 16.74 28.48
C GLN A 58 -10.21 17.74 29.47
N PHE A 59 -10.55 18.95 29.03
CA PHE A 59 -10.85 20.04 29.95
C PHE A 59 -12.09 20.86 29.59
N LEU A 60 -12.28 21.17 28.31
CA LEU A 60 -13.20 22.26 27.93
C LEU A 60 -14.65 21.81 27.76
N ILE A 61 -14.87 20.55 27.40
CA ILE A 61 -16.21 20.04 27.13
C ILE A 61 -16.53 18.77 27.93
N ARG A 62 -15.68 18.35 28.88
CA ARG A 62 -15.78 17.07 29.60
C ARG A 62 -17.20 16.75 30.11
N ASP A 63 -17.90 17.72 30.70
CA ASP A 63 -19.22 17.51 31.32
C ASP A 63 -20.40 18.02 30.47
N ASP A 64 -20.13 18.66 29.31
CA ASP A 64 -21.14 19.25 28.43
C ASP A 64 -21.45 18.32 27.24
N THR A 65 -22.45 17.44 27.40
CA THR A 65 -22.84 16.43 26.40
C THR A 65 -23.16 17.01 25.03
N ALA A 66 -23.96 18.10 25.00
CA ALA A 66 -24.36 18.78 23.77
C ALA A 66 -23.14 19.37 23.05
N MET A 67 -22.25 20.04 23.79
CA MET A 67 -21.05 20.60 23.20
C MET A 67 -20.06 19.52 22.74
N ARG A 68 -19.95 18.41 23.47
CA ARG A 68 -19.15 17.24 23.03
C ARG A 68 -19.64 16.70 21.70
N TYR A 69 -20.94 16.47 21.57
CA TYR A 69 -21.52 16.03 20.31
C TYR A 69 -21.20 17.01 19.17
N ALA A 70 -21.38 18.31 19.40
CA ALA A 70 -21.09 19.34 18.38
C ALA A 70 -19.62 19.38 17.96
N VAL A 71 -18.69 19.25 18.93
CA VAL A 71 -17.25 19.23 18.65
C VAL A 71 -16.85 17.96 17.91
N LEU A 72 -17.34 16.79 18.34
CA LEU A 72 -17.08 15.52 17.66
C LEU A 72 -17.64 15.52 16.23
N LYS A 73 -18.82 16.13 16.03
CA LYS A 73 -19.42 16.27 14.71
C LYS A 73 -18.62 17.20 13.81
N LEU A 74 -18.10 18.30 14.34
CA LEU A 74 -17.17 19.17 13.62
C LEU A 74 -15.89 18.40 13.23
N TYR A 75 -15.30 17.61 14.14
CA TYR A 75 -14.11 16.81 13.85
C TYR A 75 -14.36 15.72 12.79
N GLU A 76 -15.53 15.07 12.84
CA GLU A 76 -15.96 14.11 11.83
C GLU A 76 -16.00 14.75 10.44
N LEU A 77 -16.67 15.89 10.30
CA LEU A 77 -16.76 16.62 9.02
C LEU A 77 -15.39 17.11 8.54
N LEU A 78 -14.57 17.68 9.43
CA LEU A 78 -13.22 18.13 9.08
C LEU A 78 -12.35 16.97 8.57
N SER A 79 -12.33 15.85 9.31
CA SER A 79 -11.55 14.66 8.90
C SER A 79 -12.02 14.06 7.57
N ALA A 80 -13.25 14.37 7.14
CA ALA A 80 -13.82 13.92 5.87
C ALA A 80 -13.55 14.88 4.69
N THR A 81 -13.19 16.14 4.94
CA THR A 81 -13.17 17.19 3.90
C THR A 81 -11.96 17.12 2.99
N THR A 82 -10.75 17.17 3.56
CA THR A 82 -9.50 17.09 2.79
C THR A 82 -8.57 16.05 3.39
N HIS A 83 -7.68 15.50 2.56
CA HIS A 83 -6.65 14.60 3.05
C HIS A 83 -5.74 15.28 4.08
N ARG A 84 -5.39 16.56 3.86
CA ARG A 84 -4.61 17.34 4.84
C ARG A 84 -5.29 17.40 6.21
N TYR A 85 -6.60 17.63 6.27
CA TYR A 85 -7.31 17.62 7.56
C TYR A 85 -7.24 16.23 8.18
N HIS A 86 -7.54 15.19 7.41
CA HIS A 86 -7.52 13.80 7.87
C HIS A 86 -6.19 13.40 8.53
N VAL A 87 -5.05 13.72 7.91
CA VAL A 87 -3.73 13.39 8.47
C VAL A 87 -3.39 14.21 9.72
N VAL A 88 -3.77 15.50 9.75
CA VAL A 88 -3.56 16.36 10.91
C VAL A 88 -4.32 15.82 12.12
N PHE A 89 -5.60 15.48 11.97
CA PHE A 89 -6.40 14.90 13.05
C PHE A 89 -5.87 13.54 13.53
N SER A 90 -5.31 12.74 12.61
CA SER A 90 -4.80 11.40 12.94
C SER A 90 -3.41 11.43 13.61
N SER A 91 -2.62 12.49 13.38
CA SER A 91 -1.23 12.59 13.87
C SER A 91 -1.10 12.96 15.35
N PHE A 92 -2.16 13.43 16.01
CA PHE A 92 -2.09 14.00 17.36
C PHE A 92 -2.62 13.12 18.50
N ALA A 93 -2.58 11.79 18.32
CA ALA A 93 -3.01 10.80 19.32
C ALA A 93 -4.48 10.93 19.77
N LEU A 94 -5.33 11.58 18.97
CA LEU A 94 -6.76 11.72 19.26
C LEU A 94 -7.48 10.36 19.30
N ALA A 95 -7.05 9.41 18.46
CA ALA A 95 -7.65 8.08 18.37
C ALA A 95 -7.66 7.32 19.71
N GLU A 96 -6.62 7.47 20.54
CA GLU A 96 -6.56 6.78 21.84
C GLU A 96 -7.63 7.32 22.81
N SER A 97 -7.74 8.64 22.92
CA SER A 97 -8.73 9.29 23.81
C SER A 97 -10.15 8.91 23.41
N LEU A 98 -10.45 9.01 22.11
CA LEU A 98 -11.76 8.66 21.57
C LEU A 98 -12.06 7.17 21.73
N LEU A 99 -11.06 6.29 21.60
CA LEU A 99 -11.26 4.85 21.78
C LEU A 99 -11.56 4.50 23.23
N ARG A 100 -10.79 5.04 24.19
CA ARG A 100 -11.07 4.86 25.63
C ARG A 100 -12.48 5.31 25.97
N ARG A 101 -12.92 6.41 25.36
CA ARG A 101 -14.26 6.96 25.55
C ARG A 101 -15.37 6.12 24.93
N PHE A 102 -15.11 5.56 23.75
CA PHE A 102 -16.04 4.65 23.09
C PHE A 102 -16.22 3.33 23.86
N ILE A 103 -15.16 2.87 24.53
CA ILE A 103 -15.16 1.69 25.42
C ILE A 103 -15.84 2.00 26.77
N ALA A 104 -15.68 3.22 27.29
CA ALA A 104 -16.31 3.64 28.55
C ALA A 104 -17.86 3.64 28.46
N THR A 105 -18.52 3.53 29.63
CA THR A 105 -19.97 3.36 29.75
C THR A 105 -20.78 4.37 28.93
N ALA A 106 -21.52 3.81 27.97
CA ALA A 106 -22.60 4.36 27.13
C ALA A 106 -22.62 5.88 26.93
N PRO A 107 -21.78 6.42 26.02
CA PRO A 107 -22.08 7.71 25.40
C PRO A 107 -23.50 7.69 24.81
N ASP A 108 -24.18 8.85 24.82
CA ASP A 108 -25.48 9.04 24.16
C ASP A 108 -25.46 8.46 22.72
N ALA A 109 -26.58 7.96 22.22
CA ALA A 109 -26.65 7.24 20.94
C ALA A 109 -26.11 8.09 19.77
N LEU A 110 -26.39 9.40 19.77
CA LEU A 110 -25.87 10.34 18.78
C LEU A 110 -24.34 10.49 18.91
N GLU A 111 -23.86 10.66 20.14
CA GLU A 111 -22.43 10.77 20.44
C GLU A 111 -21.68 9.48 20.03
N ARG A 112 -22.22 8.32 20.38
CA ARG A 112 -21.67 7.00 20.05
C ARG A 112 -21.55 6.78 18.55
N SER A 113 -22.58 7.17 17.78
CA SER A 113 -22.60 7.08 16.32
C SER A 113 -21.49 7.94 15.68
N VAL A 114 -21.35 9.19 16.12
CA VAL A 114 -20.29 10.10 15.64
C VAL A 114 -18.90 9.60 16.05
N LEU A 115 -18.73 9.13 17.30
CA LEU A 115 -17.49 8.52 17.77
C LEU A 115 -17.08 7.32 16.91
N GLN A 116 -18.00 6.42 16.60
CA GLN A 116 -17.70 5.26 15.76
C GLN A 116 -17.28 5.66 14.34
N LYS A 117 -17.93 6.67 13.75
CA LYS A 117 -17.55 7.21 12.42
C LYS A 117 -16.17 7.86 12.45
N LEU A 118 -15.92 8.71 13.45
CA LEU A 118 -14.65 9.39 13.62
C LEU A 118 -13.52 8.40 13.91
N LEU A 119 -13.72 7.40 14.78
CA LEU A 119 -12.74 6.34 15.04
C LEU A 119 -12.39 5.56 13.78
N ARG A 120 -13.39 5.14 12.99
CA ARG A 120 -13.15 4.49 11.69
C ARG A 120 -12.27 5.36 10.80
N ARG A 121 -12.58 6.66 10.71
CA ARG A 121 -11.81 7.61 9.89
C ARG A 121 -10.38 7.79 10.42
N LEU A 122 -10.17 8.02 11.71
CA LEU A 122 -8.83 8.22 12.27
C LEU A 122 -7.97 6.96 12.16
N LEU A 123 -8.55 5.79 12.45
CA LEU A 123 -7.86 4.50 12.36
C LEU A 123 -7.59 4.08 10.90
N ASP A 124 -8.19 4.75 9.90
CA ASP A 124 -7.78 4.62 8.51
C ASP A 124 -6.34 5.10 8.28
N MET A 125 -5.85 6.10 9.03
CA MET A 125 -4.42 6.46 9.00
C MET A 125 -3.54 5.52 9.83
N GLY A 126 -4.16 4.54 10.49
CA GLY A 126 -3.51 3.56 11.33
C GLY A 126 -3.62 3.83 12.82
N ALA A 127 -2.91 3.02 13.60
CA ALA A 127 -2.89 3.07 15.05
C ALA A 127 -1.51 2.76 15.58
N THR A 128 -1.13 3.35 16.71
CA THR A 128 0.08 2.92 17.43
C THR A 128 -0.12 1.50 17.98
N PRO A 129 0.95 0.75 18.30
CA PRO A 129 0.82 -0.56 18.94
C PRO A 129 0.04 -0.53 20.26
N ALA A 130 0.12 0.56 21.01
CA ALA A 130 -0.66 0.74 22.24
C ALA A 130 -2.17 0.84 21.97
N VAL A 131 -2.57 1.67 20.99
CA VAL A 131 -3.97 1.81 20.57
C VAL A 131 -4.50 0.53 19.95
N ALA A 132 -3.71 -0.14 19.11
CA ALA A 132 -4.08 -1.43 18.53
C ALA A 132 -4.30 -2.48 19.62
N ARG A 133 -3.39 -2.57 20.62
CA ARG A 133 -3.54 -3.49 21.75
C ARG A 133 -4.83 -3.21 22.53
N LEU A 134 -5.11 -1.95 22.86
CA LEU A 134 -6.34 -1.57 23.54
C LEU A 134 -7.58 -1.97 22.72
N LEU A 135 -7.57 -1.72 21.41
CA LEU A 135 -8.67 -2.04 20.50
C LEU A 135 -8.95 -3.55 20.43
N PHE A 136 -7.91 -4.37 20.24
CA PHE A 136 -8.04 -5.83 20.16
C PHE A 136 -8.32 -6.51 21.50
N GLN A 137 -7.98 -5.88 22.63
CA GLN A 137 -8.39 -6.35 23.95
C GLN A 137 -9.86 -6.03 24.21
N ALA A 138 -10.30 -4.81 23.89
CA ALA A 138 -11.65 -4.35 24.19
C ALA A 138 -12.74 -5.02 23.33
N VAL A 139 -12.40 -5.54 22.14
CA VAL A 139 -13.37 -6.25 21.29
C VAL A 139 -13.83 -7.58 21.89
N VAL A 140 -13.02 -8.19 22.77
CA VAL A 140 -13.39 -9.44 23.46
C VAL A 140 -13.99 -9.07 24.82
N ARG A 141 -15.27 -9.35 25.00
CA ARG A 141 -15.97 -9.12 26.27
C ARG A 141 -15.54 -10.15 27.33
N ALA A 142 -15.82 -9.85 28.59
CA ALA A 142 -15.49 -10.73 29.72
C ALA A 142 -16.14 -12.12 29.61
N ASP A 143 -17.32 -12.19 28.99
CA ASP A 143 -18.09 -13.42 28.74
C ASP A 143 -17.61 -14.24 27.52
N GLN A 144 -16.46 -13.90 26.93
CA GLN A 144 -15.95 -14.51 25.71
C GLN A 144 -16.90 -14.37 24.50
N THR A 145 -17.60 -13.24 24.40
CA THR A 145 -18.29 -12.82 23.17
C THR A 145 -17.58 -11.64 22.52
N LEU A 146 -17.93 -11.33 21.26
CA LEU A 146 -17.34 -10.22 20.51
C LEU A 146 -18.24 -8.98 20.57
N ASP A 147 -17.64 -7.80 20.78
CA ASP A 147 -18.31 -6.53 20.59
C ASP A 147 -18.44 -6.23 19.09
N ALA A 148 -19.66 -6.28 18.57
CA ALA A 148 -19.94 -6.11 17.14
C ALA A 148 -19.57 -4.72 16.60
N GLU A 149 -19.65 -3.67 17.42
CA GLU A 149 -19.32 -2.30 16.98
C GLU A 149 -17.81 -2.08 16.92
N LEU A 150 -17.07 -2.58 17.91
CA LEU A 150 -15.60 -2.57 17.90
C LEU A 150 -15.04 -3.46 16.80
N LEU A 151 -15.66 -4.62 16.56
CA LEU A 151 -15.28 -5.51 15.45
C LEU A 151 -15.43 -4.81 14.10
N GLU A 152 -16.48 -3.99 13.91
CA GLU A 152 -16.63 -3.17 12.71
C GLU A 152 -15.58 -2.06 12.59
N VAL A 153 -15.18 -1.44 13.71
CA VAL A 153 -14.08 -0.47 13.72
C VAL A 153 -12.76 -1.14 13.31
N ILE A 154 -12.44 -2.31 13.87
CA ILE A 154 -11.26 -3.10 13.49
C ILE A 154 -11.31 -3.46 12.01
N ARG A 155 -12.43 -4.01 11.53
CA ARG A 155 -12.62 -4.41 10.13
C ARG A 155 -12.40 -3.24 9.17
N TYR A 156 -12.88 -2.05 9.52
CA TYR A 156 -12.64 -0.86 8.70
C TYR A 156 -11.16 -0.46 8.71
N ALA A 157 -10.53 -0.40 9.89
CA ALA A 157 -9.13 -0.01 10.04
C ALA A 157 -8.15 -0.98 9.35
N MET A 158 -8.45 -2.28 9.32
CA MET A 158 -7.64 -3.30 8.63
C MET A 158 -7.64 -3.14 7.11
N LYS A 159 -8.66 -2.50 6.54
CA LYS A 159 -8.74 -2.22 5.09
C LYS A 159 -7.88 -1.05 4.66
N SER A 160 -7.37 -0.25 5.60
CA SER A 160 -6.51 0.88 5.29
C SER A 160 -5.30 0.48 4.43
N ARG A 161 -4.98 1.34 3.47
CA ARG A 161 -3.83 1.21 2.56
C ARG A 161 -2.97 2.46 2.53
N TRP A 162 -3.05 3.29 3.57
CA TRP A 162 -2.21 4.49 3.66
C TRP A 162 -0.75 4.12 3.85
N LEU A 163 0.12 4.91 3.24
CA LEU A 163 1.57 4.82 3.41
C LEU A 163 2.00 5.92 4.37
N GLU A 164 3.13 5.74 5.03
CA GLU A 164 3.86 6.89 5.54
C GLU A 164 4.20 7.80 4.36
N HIS A 165 3.89 9.09 4.46
CA HIS A 165 4.16 10.03 3.37
C HIS A 165 4.40 11.46 3.86
N PHE A 166 5.02 12.27 3.01
CA PHE A 166 5.00 13.72 3.12
C PHE A 166 3.74 14.22 2.44
N SER A 167 2.86 14.91 3.17
CA SER A 167 1.78 15.69 2.56
C SER A 167 2.37 17.07 2.24
N MET A 168 2.25 17.52 0.99
CA MET A 168 2.84 18.77 0.53
C MET A 168 1.76 19.67 -0.06
N GLU A 169 1.67 20.92 0.43
CA GLU A 169 0.70 21.93 -0.01
C GLU A 169 1.44 23.18 -0.47
N SER A 170 1.01 23.82 -1.56
CA SER A 170 1.75 24.97 -2.10
C SER A 170 1.81 26.17 -1.14
N PRO A 171 2.97 26.86 -1.03
CA PRO A 171 4.28 26.44 -1.54
C PRO A 171 4.89 25.37 -0.62
N ALA A 172 5.54 24.33 -1.17
CA ALA A 172 6.26 23.33 -0.40
C ALA A 172 7.36 22.62 -1.20
N SER A 173 8.58 22.56 -0.66
CA SER A 173 9.69 21.84 -1.25
C SER A 173 10.59 21.17 -0.22
N MET A 174 11.31 20.14 -0.66
CA MET A 174 12.40 19.51 0.07
C MET A 174 13.65 19.56 -0.81
N ALA A 175 14.73 20.17 -0.34
CA ALA A 175 15.96 20.35 -1.11
C ALA A 175 17.18 19.69 -0.44
N LEU A 176 17.95 18.91 -1.19
CA LEU A 176 19.23 18.34 -0.77
C LEU A 176 20.34 18.94 -1.65
N THR A 177 21.33 19.57 -1.03
CA THR A 177 22.50 20.12 -1.75
C THR A 177 23.73 19.27 -1.51
N GLU A 178 24.41 18.88 -2.60
CA GLU A 178 25.66 18.14 -2.60
C GLU A 178 26.77 19.01 -3.20
N GLU A 179 27.84 19.22 -2.42
CA GLU A 179 29.00 20.00 -2.84
C GLU A 179 30.04 19.15 -3.57
N GLY A 180 30.79 19.77 -4.47
CA GLY A 180 31.96 19.13 -5.10
C GLY A 180 31.63 18.13 -6.21
N VAL A 181 30.45 18.22 -6.83
CA VAL A 181 30.03 17.32 -7.92
C VAL A 181 30.13 18.04 -9.27
N LYS A 182 30.51 17.31 -10.32
CA LYS A 182 30.66 17.87 -11.68
C LYS A 182 29.38 17.77 -12.53
N GLY A 183 28.25 17.34 -11.99
CA GLY A 183 27.05 17.09 -12.79
C GLY A 183 26.24 15.89 -12.32
N LEU A 184 25.28 15.49 -13.15
CA LEU A 184 24.59 14.22 -12.99
C LEU A 184 25.55 13.02 -13.20
N PRO A 185 25.22 11.83 -12.68
CA PRO A 185 26.09 10.66 -12.75
C PRO A 185 26.47 10.26 -14.18
N VAL A 186 27.76 10.21 -14.47
CA VAL A 186 28.32 9.81 -15.78
C VAL A 186 27.71 8.51 -16.36
N PRO A 187 27.49 7.42 -15.60
CA PRO A 187 26.90 6.20 -16.17
C PRO A 187 25.39 6.30 -16.47
N GLY A 188 24.73 7.39 -16.09
CA GLY A 188 23.27 7.53 -16.10
C GLY A 188 22.67 7.45 -14.71
N PHE A 189 21.35 7.63 -14.61
CA PHE A 189 20.66 7.59 -13.32
C PHE A 189 19.32 6.86 -13.39
N THR A 190 18.85 6.44 -12.22
CA THR A 190 17.48 5.98 -12.00
C THR A 190 16.86 6.78 -10.86
N PHE A 191 15.80 7.53 -11.16
CA PHE A 191 14.98 8.21 -10.17
C PHE A 191 13.68 7.42 -9.96
N MET A 192 13.35 7.11 -8.72
CA MET A 192 12.12 6.42 -8.34
C MET A 192 11.38 7.25 -7.31
N VAL A 193 10.08 7.40 -7.48
CA VAL A 193 9.21 8.06 -6.51
C VAL A 193 7.89 7.31 -6.39
N ILE A 194 7.40 7.17 -5.16
CA ILE A 194 6.05 6.72 -4.89
C ILE A 194 5.26 7.94 -4.46
N SER A 195 4.31 8.35 -5.30
CA SER A 195 3.50 9.54 -5.06
C SER A 195 2.02 9.31 -5.31
N LYS A 196 1.20 10.18 -4.76
CA LYS A 196 -0.25 10.23 -4.95
C LYS A 196 -0.66 11.69 -5.09
N SER A 197 -1.36 12.04 -6.17
CA SER A 197 -1.93 13.37 -6.35
C SER A 197 -3.31 13.45 -5.68
N ASP A 198 -3.52 14.50 -4.88
CA ASP A 198 -4.77 14.77 -4.16
C ASP A 198 -5.64 15.85 -4.88
N LEU A 199 -5.21 16.35 -6.04
CA LEU A 199 -6.00 17.27 -6.87
C LEU A 199 -7.29 16.60 -7.37
N GLY A 200 -8.42 16.91 -6.73
CA GLY A 200 -9.77 16.50 -7.14
C GLY A 200 -10.16 17.02 -8.53
N MET A 201 -11.23 16.45 -9.11
CA MET A 201 -11.80 16.92 -10.38
C MET A 201 -12.60 18.24 -10.25
N ASP A 202 -12.91 18.70 -9.03
CA ASP A 202 -13.90 19.77 -8.79
C ASP A 202 -13.31 21.10 -8.29
N GLN A 203 -12.10 21.47 -8.73
CA GLN A 203 -11.67 22.87 -8.70
C GLN A 203 -11.44 23.39 -10.13
N GLY A 204 -12.46 23.22 -10.97
CA GLY A 204 -12.60 24.04 -12.16
C GLY A 204 -13.04 25.46 -11.78
N ALA A 205 -12.08 26.37 -11.62
CA ALA A 205 -12.25 27.80 -11.91
C ALA A 205 -10.90 28.54 -11.79
N ALA A 206 -10.62 29.32 -12.84
CA ALA A 206 -9.56 30.32 -13.01
C ALA A 206 -8.13 29.82 -13.24
N GLY A 207 -7.83 29.48 -14.50
CA GLY A 207 -7.04 30.38 -15.35
C GLY A 207 -5.52 30.45 -15.20
N ASP A 208 -4.85 29.43 -14.65
CA ASP A 208 -3.39 29.36 -14.67
C ASP A 208 -2.96 27.90 -14.94
N ASP A 209 -2.54 27.61 -16.19
CA ASP A 209 -1.98 26.33 -16.67
C ASP A 209 -0.56 26.10 -16.11
N SER A 210 -0.36 26.31 -14.81
CA SER A 210 0.95 26.11 -14.18
C SER A 210 1.19 24.61 -13.93
N PRO A 211 2.26 24.00 -14.49
CA PRO A 211 2.56 22.59 -14.26
C PRO A 211 2.93 22.32 -12.79
N ASP A 212 2.56 21.14 -12.28
CA ASP A 212 2.94 20.70 -10.92
C ASP A 212 4.34 20.06 -10.97
N LEU A 213 5.33 20.72 -10.37
CA LEU A 213 6.72 20.23 -10.34
C LEU A 213 6.86 18.94 -9.52
N LEU A 214 7.23 17.84 -10.17
CA LEU A 214 7.47 16.52 -9.54
C LEU A 214 8.84 16.51 -8.85
N CYS A 215 9.89 16.78 -9.62
CA CYS A 215 11.24 16.90 -9.08
C CYS A 215 12.11 17.74 -10.00
N THR A 216 13.08 18.43 -9.39
CA THR A 216 14.18 19.10 -10.09
C THR A 216 15.49 18.50 -9.65
N ALA A 217 16.37 18.18 -10.60
CA ALA A 217 17.79 17.96 -10.34
C ALA A 217 18.58 19.08 -11.02
N GLY A 218 19.13 20.00 -10.22
CA GLY A 218 19.87 21.17 -10.69
C GLY A 218 21.37 21.13 -10.35
N VAL A 219 22.23 21.43 -11.32
CA VAL A 219 23.69 21.61 -11.17
C VAL A 219 24.04 23.01 -11.68
N GLY A 220 24.42 23.95 -10.81
CA GLY A 220 24.78 25.30 -11.24
C GLY A 220 23.69 26.00 -12.06
N ALA A 221 24.00 26.42 -13.28
CA ALA A 221 23.04 27.02 -14.23
C ALA A 221 22.27 25.99 -15.09
N ARG A 222 22.48 24.67 -14.89
CA ARG A 222 21.86 23.60 -15.66
C ARG A 222 20.99 22.74 -14.76
N ALA A 223 19.69 22.70 -15.03
CA ALA A 223 18.74 21.85 -14.34
C ALA A 223 18.00 20.94 -15.30
N CYS A 224 17.59 19.79 -14.78
CA CYS A 224 16.66 18.88 -15.40
C CYS A 224 15.40 18.88 -14.52
N HIS A 225 14.28 19.29 -15.09
CA HIS A 225 12.99 19.36 -14.42
C HIS A 225 12.09 18.27 -14.98
N ALA A 226 11.45 17.53 -14.08
CA ALA A 226 10.34 16.66 -14.41
C ALA A 226 9.08 17.29 -13.80
N GLU A 227 8.10 17.62 -14.63
CA GLU A 227 6.90 18.37 -14.24
C GLU A 227 5.65 17.69 -14.79
N TRP A 228 4.51 17.90 -14.13
CA TRP A 228 3.20 17.47 -14.61
C TRP A 228 2.49 18.63 -15.29
N GLY A 229 2.43 18.61 -16.62
CA GLY A 229 1.62 19.53 -17.44
C GLY A 229 0.48 18.76 -18.11
N ASP A 230 -0.75 19.25 -18.04
CA ASP A 230 -1.93 18.63 -18.70
C ASP A 230 -2.12 17.12 -18.41
N GLY A 231 -1.75 16.67 -17.21
CA GLY A 231 -1.84 15.26 -16.81
C GLY A 231 -0.78 14.34 -17.46
N LYS A 232 0.21 14.90 -18.14
CA LYS A 232 1.36 14.20 -18.73
C LYS A 232 2.65 14.60 -18.04
N LEU A 233 3.63 13.70 -18.10
CA LEU A 233 4.97 14.01 -17.60
C LEU A 233 5.75 14.75 -18.68
N GLU A 234 6.29 15.90 -18.29
CA GLU A 234 7.14 16.76 -19.11
C GLU A 234 8.55 16.79 -18.54
N LEU A 235 9.53 16.78 -19.44
CA LEU A 235 10.94 16.84 -19.11
C LEU A 235 11.53 18.06 -19.80
N SER A 236 12.06 18.99 -19.01
CA SER A 236 12.80 20.13 -19.52
C SER A 236 14.25 20.07 -19.03
N THR A 237 15.17 20.56 -19.84
CA THR A 237 16.58 20.73 -19.44
C THR A 237 17.02 22.12 -19.82
N THR A 238 17.75 22.83 -18.96
CA THR A 238 18.16 24.22 -19.24
C THR A 238 19.03 24.35 -20.50
N SER A 239 19.67 23.26 -20.93
CA SER A 239 20.44 23.18 -22.17
C SER A 239 19.60 22.99 -23.44
N SER A 240 18.30 22.73 -23.32
CA SER A 240 17.37 22.52 -24.44
C SER A 240 16.24 23.54 -24.39
N ARG A 241 15.84 24.09 -25.54
CA ARG A 241 14.62 24.91 -25.66
C ARG A 241 13.36 24.04 -25.84
N GLU A 242 13.54 22.76 -26.11
CA GLU A 242 12.43 21.81 -26.29
C GLU A 242 12.01 21.23 -24.93
N VAL A 243 10.71 20.92 -24.81
CA VAL A 243 10.14 20.17 -23.69
C VAL A 243 9.80 18.77 -24.17
N GLY A 244 10.36 17.76 -23.51
CA GLY A 244 10.13 16.35 -23.81
C GLY A 244 8.87 15.87 -23.13
N VAL A 245 7.81 15.60 -23.90
CA VAL A 245 6.52 15.15 -23.35
C VAL A 245 6.37 13.64 -23.50
N PHE A 246 6.15 12.93 -22.40
CA PHE A 246 5.81 11.50 -22.42
C PHE A 246 4.33 11.33 -22.79
N ARG A 247 4.05 11.14 -24.08
CA ARG A 247 2.68 11.17 -24.63
C ARG A 247 1.80 10.01 -24.16
N LYS A 248 2.39 8.89 -23.75
CA LYS A 248 1.66 7.67 -23.33
C LYS A 248 1.42 7.61 -21.82
N SER A 249 1.91 8.59 -21.05
CA SER A 249 1.76 8.58 -19.59
C SER A 249 0.31 8.88 -19.19
N SER A 250 -0.30 7.99 -18.41
CA SER A 250 -1.53 8.26 -17.69
C SER A 250 -1.31 7.94 -16.20
N ILE A 251 -1.37 8.95 -15.35
CA ILE A 251 -1.38 8.77 -13.90
C ILE A 251 -2.81 8.92 -13.40
N HIS A 252 -3.24 7.92 -12.65
CA HIS A 252 -4.56 7.93 -12.04
C HIS A 252 -4.52 8.80 -10.79
N LYS A 253 -5.36 9.84 -10.75
CA LYS A 253 -5.56 10.69 -9.56
C LYS A 253 -5.98 9.82 -8.36
N MET A 254 -5.65 10.27 -7.14
CA MET A 254 -6.04 9.61 -5.89
C MET A 254 -5.50 8.18 -5.68
N ARG A 255 -4.54 7.74 -6.49
CA ARG A 255 -3.89 6.42 -6.37
C ARG A 255 -2.38 6.56 -6.18
N TRP A 256 -1.84 5.80 -5.23
CA TRP A 256 -0.40 5.63 -5.09
C TRP A 256 0.18 5.02 -6.36
N THR A 257 1.12 5.73 -6.98
CA THR A 257 1.74 5.35 -8.24
C THR A 257 3.25 5.27 -8.05
N HIS A 258 3.85 4.17 -8.52
CA HIS A 258 5.30 4.03 -8.55
C HIS A 258 5.82 4.55 -9.90
N ILE A 259 6.48 5.70 -9.87
CA ILE A 259 7.05 6.36 -11.05
C ILE A 259 8.55 6.10 -11.05
N THR A 260 9.08 5.58 -12.16
CA THR A 260 10.52 5.40 -12.34
C THR A 260 10.98 6.06 -13.64
N LEU A 261 11.94 6.98 -13.54
CA LEU A 261 12.65 7.58 -14.66
C LEU A 261 14.04 6.96 -14.74
N VAL A 262 14.37 6.37 -15.89
CA VAL A 262 15.70 5.79 -16.13
C VAL A 262 16.34 6.51 -17.31
N HIS A 263 17.40 7.27 -17.06
CA HIS A 263 18.13 8.00 -18.09
C HIS A 263 19.44 7.30 -18.42
N TYR A 264 19.52 6.79 -19.64
CA TYR A 264 20.71 6.17 -20.19
C TYR A 264 21.47 7.15 -21.07
N PRO A 265 22.74 7.45 -20.76
CA PRO A 265 23.58 8.29 -21.61
C PRO A 265 23.82 7.68 -22.99
N THR A 266 23.97 6.35 -23.10
CA THR A 266 24.39 5.68 -24.35
C THR A 266 23.83 4.26 -24.51
N ARG A 267 22.51 4.02 -24.32
CA ARG A 267 21.90 2.68 -24.43
C ARG A 267 21.78 2.13 -25.87
N SER A 268 21.80 3.04 -26.83
CA SER A 268 21.77 2.86 -28.28
C SER A 268 22.50 4.07 -28.89
N ALA A 269 22.67 4.16 -30.21
CA ALA A 269 23.39 5.29 -30.84
C ALA A 269 23.01 6.70 -30.32
N ASN A 270 21.82 6.85 -29.72
CA ASN A 270 21.35 8.05 -29.03
C ASN A 270 21.09 7.84 -27.52
N PRO A 271 21.30 8.88 -26.67
CA PRO A 271 20.85 8.93 -25.29
C PRO A 271 19.32 8.77 -25.17
N THR A 272 18.85 8.03 -24.16
CA THR A 272 17.40 7.77 -23.99
C THR A 272 16.98 7.88 -22.53
N ILE A 273 15.81 8.46 -22.30
CA ILE A 273 15.13 8.44 -21.00
C ILE A 273 13.85 7.60 -21.12
N ARG A 274 13.62 6.73 -20.14
CA ARG A 274 12.46 5.83 -20.11
C ARG A 274 11.64 6.05 -18.86
N LEU A 275 10.33 6.12 -19.04
CA LEU A 275 9.33 6.25 -17.99
C LEU A 275 8.67 4.89 -17.75
N TYR A 276 8.74 4.43 -16.50
CA TYR A 276 8.00 3.28 -16.02
C TYR A 276 6.92 3.75 -15.03
N ILE A 277 5.72 3.22 -15.19
CA ILE A 277 4.59 3.43 -14.27
C ILE A 277 4.22 2.07 -13.71
N ASP A 278 4.17 1.95 -12.39
CA ASP A 278 3.90 0.69 -11.67
C ASP A 278 4.82 -0.46 -12.15
N GLY A 279 6.09 -0.11 -12.41
CA GLY A 279 7.11 -1.04 -12.87
C GLY A 279 6.96 -1.52 -14.32
N VAL A 280 5.99 -1.01 -15.08
CA VAL A 280 5.81 -1.32 -16.51
C VAL A 280 6.35 -0.17 -17.34
N LEU A 281 7.16 -0.49 -18.36
CA LEU A 281 7.63 0.51 -19.33
C LEU A 281 6.42 1.14 -20.02
N ASN A 282 6.21 2.43 -19.80
CA ASN A 282 5.07 3.16 -20.33
C ASN A 282 5.47 3.96 -21.59
N ASP A 283 6.57 4.70 -21.52
CA ASP A 283 7.04 5.54 -22.62
C ASP A 283 8.56 5.75 -22.59
N GLY A 284 9.12 6.29 -23.67
CA GLY A 284 10.54 6.60 -23.77
C GLY A 284 10.84 7.66 -24.82
N LEU A 285 11.81 8.52 -24.51
CA LEU A 285 12.23 9.63 -25.36
C LEU A 285 13.72 9.52 -25.66
N ASN A 286 14.11 9.88 -26.88
CA ASN A 286 15.51 10.18 -27.19
C ASN A 286 15.79 11.56 -26.58
N TRP A 287 16.56 11.60 -25.50
CA TRP A 287 16.77 12.82 -24.73
C TRP A 287 18.22 12.93 -24.30
N ASN A 288 18.88 14.02 -24.73
CA ASN A 288 20.29 14.24 -24.49
C ASN A 288 20.61 14.22 -23.00
N TYR A 289 21.69 13.54 -22.65
CA TYR A 289 22.17 13.51 -21.28
C TYR A 289 22.82 14.86 -20.93
N PRO A 290 22.48 15.47 -19.78
CA PRO A 290 23.09 16.74 -19.37
C PRO A 290 24.62 16.65 -19.31
N LYS A 291 25.30 17.60 -19.96
CA LYS A 291 26.76 17.66 -19.97
C LYS A 291 27.28 18.00 -18.58
N SER A 292 28.35 17.32 -18.17
CA SER A 292 29.08 17.65 -16.95
C SER A 292 29.70 19.06 -17.02
N GLU A 293 29.83 19.69 -15.87
CA GLU A 293 30.58 20.93 -15.67
C GLU A 293 32.10 20.64 -15.64
N SER A 294 32.89 21.60 -16.12
CA SER A 294 34.35 21.49 -16.11
C SER A 294 34.93 21.58 -14.69
N THR A 295 34.28 22.38 -13.85
CA THR A 295 34.61 22.58 -12.43
C THR A 295 33.56 21.94 -11.54
N ALA A 296 33.99 21.47 -10.37
CA ALA A 296 33.07 20.92 -9.39
C ALA A 296 32.20 22.05 -8.81
N GLN A 297 30.88 21.83 -8.74
CA GLN A 297 29.89 22.79 -8.26
C GLN A 297 28.94 22.13 -7.25
N ALA A 298 28.09 22.95 -6.64
CA ALA A 298 26.97 22.49 -5.83
C ALA A 298 25.83 21.98 -6.72
N VAL A 299 25.30 20.80 -6.41
CA VAL A 299 24.13 20.19 -7.05
C VAL A 299 22.99 20.19 -6.05
N THR A 300 21.83 20.73 -6.43
CA THR A 300 20.64 20.70 -5.58
C THR A 300 19.56 19.81 -6.20
N TYR A 301 19.13 18.84 -5.42
CA TYR A 301 17.99 17.97 -5.72
C TYR A 301 16.77 18.50 -4.97
N ILE A 302 15.70 18.81 -5.69
CA ILE A 302 14.47 19.39 -5.13
C ILE A 302 13.30 18.46 -5.44
N LEU A 303 12.50 18.17 -4.41
CA LEU A 303 11.19 17.55 -4.51
C LEU A 303 10.12 18.60 -4.19
N GLY A 304 9.16 18.82 -5.09
CA GLY A 304 8.16 19.89 -4.98
C GLY A 304 8.68 21.27 -5.41
N ASP A 305 7.93 22.32 -5.07
CA ASP A 305 8.16 23.71 -5.48
C ASP A 305 7.92 24.69 -4.31
N ASP A 306 8.89 25.55 -4.02
CA ASP A 306 8.77 26.60 -3.00
C ASP A 306 8.23 27.94 -3.55
N THR A 307 7.92 28.01 -4.84
CA THR A 307 7.26 29.18 -5.43
C THR A 307 5.74 29.15 -5.22
N LYS A 308 5.13 30.34 -5.12
CA LYS A 308 3.66 30.48 -5.01
C LYS A 308 2.95 30.35 -6.36
N LYS A 309 3.67 30.01 -7.44
CA LYS A 309 3.14 29.98 -8.80
C LYS A 309 2.38 28.69 -9.09
N THR A 310 2.66 27.63 -8.36
CA THR A 310 2.11 26.29 -8.62
C THR A 310 1.00 25.93 -7.62
N ARG A 311 0.00 25.16 -8.08
CA ARG A 311 -1.11 24.66 -7.25
C ARG A 311 -0.84 23.22 -6.78
N MET A 312 0.20 23.08 -5.98
CA MET A 312 0.66 21.76 -5.54
C MET A 312 -0.16 21.22 -4.34
N SER A 313 -0.83 20.07 -4.53
CA SER A 313 -1.44 19.26 -3.46
C SER A 313 -1.26 17.77 -3.75
N TRP A 314 -0.25 17.18 -3.13
CA TRP A 314 0.16 15.81 -3.40
C TRP A 314 0.98 15.22 -2.25
N CYS A 315 1.14 13.91 -2.32
CA CYS A 315 1.76 13.10 -1.29
C CYS A 315 2.94 12.32 -1.85
N VAL A 316 4.05 12.29 -1.12
CA VAL A 316 5.27 11.53 -1.48
C VAL A 316 5.57 10.52 -0.37
N ALA A 317 5.46 9.22 -0.66
CA ALA A 317 5.77 8.16 0.30
C ALA A 317 7.27 7.88 0.39
N SER A 318 7.95 7.87 -0.76
CA SER A 318 9.40 7.74 -0.81
C SER A 318 9.96 8.27 -2.13
N ALA A 319 11.22 8.69 -2.12
CA ALA A 319 11.97 9.03 -3.32
C ALA A 319 13.42 8.51 -3.23
N HIS A 320 13.91 7.97 -4.34
CA HIS A 320 15.24 7.38 -4.46
C HIS A 320 15.91 7.88 -5.72
N LEU A 321 17.20 8.20 -5.65
CA LEU A 321 18.03 8.51 -6.81
C LEU A 321 19.28 7.63 -6.80
N MET A 322 19.43 6.84 -7.85
CA MET A 322 20.55 5.92 -8.06
C MET A 322 21.46 6.47 -9.17
N ALA A 323 22.78 6.40 -8.95
CA ALA A 323 23.83 6.84 -9.86
C ALA A 323 24.14 5.81 -10.96
N PHE A 324 23.13 5.07 -11.42
CA PHE A 324 23.22 4.18 -12.57
C PHE A 324 21.82 3.89 -13.12
N PRO A 325 21.71 3.55 -14.42
CA PRO A 325 20.43 3.26 -15.03
C PRO A 325 20.06 1.78 -14.84
N PHE A 326 18.84 1.51 -14.36
CA PHE A 326 18.35 0.15 -14.11
C PHE A 326 18.13 -0.67 -15.39
N GLY A 327 18.19 -2.00 -15.29
CA GLY A 327 17.72 -2.90 -16.36
C GLY A 327 16.21 -2.80 -16.59
N GLY A 328 15.73 -3.23 -17.76
CA GLY A 328 14.33 -3.05 -18.17
C GLY A 328 13.28 -3.64 -17.21
N ASP A 329 13.63 -4.71 -16.49
CA ASP A 329 12.70 -5.43 -15.60
C ASP A 329 12.94 -5.14 -14.11
N LEU A 330 14.00 -4.41 -13.75
CA LEU A 330 14.25 -4.06 -12.35
C LEU A 330 13.18 -3.13 -11.77
N PRO A 331 12.67 -2.10 -12.49
CA PRO A 331 11.54 -1.30 -12.03
C PRO A 331 10.30 -2.16 -11.71
N ARG A 332 10.08 -3.24 -12.48
CA ARG A 332 9.01 -4.21 -12.22
C ARG A 332 9.25 -4.93 -10.91
N PHE A 333 10.44 -5.49 -10.70
CA PHE A 333 10.77 -6.18 -9.44
C PHE A 333 10.57 -5.27 -8.23
N ILE A 334 11.11 -4.05 -8.30
CA ILE A 334 11.01 -3.05 -7.22
C ILE A 334 9.55 -2.68 -6.95
N HIS A 335 8.74 -2.49 -7.99
CA HIS A 335 7.31 -2.28 -7.81
C HIS A 335 6.62 -3.44 -7.06
N HIS A 336 7.03 -4.69 -7.33
CA HIS A 336 6.45 -5.87 -6.67
C HIS A 336 6.87 -6.03 -5.21
N LEU A 337 7.99 -5.43 -4.77
CA LEU A 337 8.30 -5.30 -3.32
C LEU A 337 7.21 -4.50 -2.58
N GLY A 338 6.42 -3.73 -3.33
CA GLY A 338 5.28 -3.02 -2.83
C GLY A 338 5.66 -1.67 -2.20
N PRO A 339 4.68 -0.77 -2.06
CA PRO A 339 4.94 0.60 -1.65
C PRO A 339 5.32 0.77 -0.17
N ARG A 340 5.22 -0.30 0.61
CA ARG A 340 5.62 -0.34 2.03
C ARG A 340 7.06 -0.81 2.22
N TYR A 341 7.74 -1.23 1.16
CA TYR A 341 9.17 -1.49 1.22
C TYR A 341 9.92 -0.17 1.37
N SER A 342 10.62 -0.01 2.49
CA SER A 342 11.36 1.21 2.85
C SER A 342 12.89 1.03 2.85
N GLY A 343 13.38 -0.13 2.40
CA GLY A 343 14.80 -0.41 2.34
C GLY A 343 15.49 0.22 1.13
N ASN A 344 16.82 0.19 1.12
CA ASN A 344 17.66 0.70 0.03
C ASN A 344 17.90 -0.34 -1.09
N PHE A 345 17.12 -1.43 -1.13
CA PHE A 345 17.24 -2.50 -2.13
C PHE A 345 18.56 -3.31 -2.09
N GLN A 346 19.28 -3.25 -0.97
CA GLN A 346 20.60 -3.89 -0.79
C GLN A 346 20.52 -5.27 -0.11
N ASP A 347 19.36 -5.67 0.41
CA ASP A 347 19.18 -6.99 1.01
C ASP A 347 19.36 -8.08 -0.08
N PRO A 348 20.12 -9.16 0.15
CA PRO A 348 20.25 -10.25 -0.83
C PRO A 348 18.97 -11.09 -0.96
N LEU A 349 18.11 -11.11 0.07
CA LEU A 349 16.89 -11.92 0.13
C LEU A 349 15.64 -11.08 -0.11
N LEU A 350 15.64 -10.23 -1.15
CA LEU A 350 14.51 -9.32 -1.43
C LEU A 350 13.17 -10.04 -1.65
N VAL A 351 13.21 -11.29 -2.10
CA VAL A 351 12.01 -12.11 -2.33
C VAL A 351 11.19 -12.36 -1.07
N LYS A 352 11.80 -12.33 0.12
CA LYS A 352 11.08 -12.49 1.39
C LYS A 352 10.06 -11.37 1.66
N PHE A 353 10.27 -10.19 1.06
CA PHE A 353 9.39 -9.04 1.22
C PHE A 353 8.19 -9.07 0.25
N LEU A 354 8.14 -10.01 -0.69
CA LEU A 354 7.04 -10.12 -1.64
C LEU A 354 5.80 -10.71 -0.96
N THR A 355 4.64 -10.10 -1.19
CA THR A 355 3.36 -10.72 -0.85
C THR A 355 3.07 -11.92 -1.76
N TYR A 356 2.12 -12.77 -1.38
CA TYR A 356 1.70 -13.91 -2.23
C TYR A 356 1.23 -13.48 -3.62
N GLU A 357 0.49 -12.37 -3.70
CA GLU A 357 0.01 -11.80 -4.96
C GLU A 357 1.18 -11.29 -5.81
N ALA A 358 2.11 -10.53 -5.21
CA ALA A 358 3.28 -10.02 -5.90
C ALA A 358 4.19 -11.16 -6.40
N SER A 359 4.47 -12.15 -5.57
CA SER A 359 5.25 -13.33 -5.92
C SER A 359 4.60 -14.14 -7.06
N THR A 360 3.27 -14.31 -7.02
CA THR A 360 2.55 -15.03 -8.08
C THR A 360 2.54 -14.26 -9.40
N SER A 361 2.28 -12.95 -9.36
CA SER A 361 2.36 -12.05 -10.53
C SER A 361 3.74 -12.11 -11.19
N LEU A 362 4.80 -12.04 -10.39
CA LEU A 362 6.19 -12.11 -10.88
C LEU A 362 6.49 -13.48 -11.52
N ASN A 363 6.07 -14.57 -10.89
CA ASN A 363 6.24 -15.92 -11.43
C ASN A 363 5.47 -16.14 -12.74
N MET A 364 4.27 -15.60 -12.88
CA MET A 364 3.48 -15.65 -14.11
C MET A 364 4.15 -14.85 -15.24
N TYR A 365 4.66 -13.66 -14.93
CA TYR A 365 5.44 -12.85 -15.86
C TYR A 365 6.67 -13.62 -16.36
N LEU A 366 7.48 -14.15 -15.43
CA LEU A 366 8.67 -14.95 -15.76
C LEU A 366 8.32 -16.16 -16.63
N SER A 367 7.26 -16.89 -16.29
CA SER A 367 6.80 -18.05 -17.05
C SER A 367 6.40 -17.68 -18.48
N THR A 368 5.79 -16.50 -18.66
CA THR A 368 5.40 -15.98 -19.98
C THR A 368 6.62 -15.57 -20.80
N VAL A 369 7.60 -14.90 -20.18
CA VAL A 369 8.85 -14.52 -20.86
C VAL A 369 9.61 -15.76 -21.32
N VAL A 370 9.82 -16.75 -20.43
CA VAL A 370 10.50 -18.01 -20.76
C VAL A 370 9.78 -18.75 -21.89
N SER A 371 8.44 -18.80 -21.87
CA SER A 371 7.65 -19.46 -22.92
C SER A 371 7.78 -18.76 -24.28
N LYS A 372 7.90 -17.44 -24.30
CA LYS A 372 8.15 -16.67 -25.55
C LYS A 372 9.58 -16.86 -26.05
N THR A 373 10.55 -16.91 -25.14
CA THR A 373 11.96 -17.16 -25.47
C THR A 373 12.18 -18.55 -26.07
N ALA A 374 11.49 -19.58 -25.56
CA ALA A 374 11.57 -20.93 -26.11
C ALA A 374 10.96 -21.06 -27.53
N ALA A 375 10.20 -20.06 -27.99
CA ALA A 375 9.50 -20.06 -29.27
C ALA A 375 10.14 -19.14 -30.33
N ALA A 376 11.21 -18.40 -30.02
CA ALA A 376 11.80 -17.40 -30.92
C ALA A 376 13.35 -17.45 -30.96
N SER A 377 13.93 -17.16 -32.12
CA SER A 377 15.38 -16.93 -32.33
C SER A 377 15.87 -15.69 -31.55
N PRO A 378 17.19 -15.53 -31.31
CA PRO A 378 17.70 -14.63 -30.28
C PRO A 378 17.52 -13.13 -30.63
N SER A 379 16.50 -12.48 -30.06
CA SER A 379 16.30 -11.02 -29.95
C SER A 379 16.76 -10.42 -28.59
N PRO A 380 16.95 -9.10 -28.46
CA PRO A 380 17.36 -8.47 -27.18
C PRO A 380 16.34 -8.58 -26.02
N ALA A 381 15.14 -9.13 -26.24
CA ALA A 381 14.22 -9.55 -25.16
C ALA A 381 14.69 -10.82 -24.42
N LEU A 382 15.73 -11.52 -24.92
CA LEU A 382 16.26 -12.76 -24.33
C LEU A 382 17.15 -12.56 -23.09
N ALA A 383 17.59 -11.34 -22.77
CA ALA A 383 18.44 -11.08 -21.60
C ALA A 383 17.65 -10.82 -20.29
N ALA A 384 16.32 -10.68 -20.38
CA ALA A 384 15.43 -10.25 -19.29
C ALA A 384 15.19 -11.33 -18.20
N ALA A 385 14.87 -12.56 -18.62
CA ALA A 385 14.59 -13.66 -17.68
C ALA A 385 15.80 -14.05 -16.81
N PRO A 386 17.04 -14.15 -17.34
CA PRO A 386 18.22 -14.43 -16.52
C PRO A 386 18.51 -13.34 -15.48
N ALA A 387 18.30 -12.06 -15.83
CA ALA A 387 18.57 -10.94 -14.93
C ALA A 387 17.59 -10.91 -13.74
N LEU A 388 16.30 -11.08 -14.00
CA LEU A 388 15.29 -11.12 -12.93
C LEU A 388 15.43 -12.37 -12.05
N MET A 389 15.78 -13.51 -12.65
CA MET A 389 16.10 -14.75 -11.90
C MET A 389 17.36 -14.59 -11.04
N LYS A 390 18.35 -13.85 -11.50
CA LYS A 390 19.52 -13.49 -10.70
C LYS A 390 19.11 -12.62 -9.51
N VAL A 391 18.28 -11.60 -9.74
CA VAL A 391 17.76 -10.74 -8.65
C VAL A 391 16.98 -11.52 -7.61
N VAL A 392 16.19 -12.50 -8.05
CA VAL A 392 15.44 -13.40 -7.16
C VAL A 392 16.36 -14.25 -6.27
N ARG A 393 17.55 -14.62 -6.74
CA ARG A 393 18.50 -15.45 -5.99
C ARG A 393 19.49 -14.64 -5.15
N ASP A 394 20.05 -13.59 -5.74
CA ASP A 394 21.24 -12.89 -5.24
C ASP A 394 20.94 -11.45 -4.79
N GLY A 395 19.70 -10.98 -4.97
CA GLY A 395 19.32 -9.58 -4.77
C GLY A 395 19.78 -8.66 -5.92
N LEU A 396 19.60 -7.35 -5.74
CA LEU A 396 19.91 -6.36 -6.78
C LEU A 396 21.40 -6.00 -6.86
N GLY A 397 22.19 -6.29 -5.82
CA GLY A 397 23.64 -6.00 -5.79
C GLY A 397 23.97 -4.49 -5.83
N ILE A 398 23.14 -3.65 -5.22
CA ILE A 398 23.28 -2.19 -5.24
C ILE A 398 24.35 -1.77 -4.23
N ALA A 399 25.45 -1.20 -4.75
CA ALA A 399 26.52 -0.66 -3.93
C ALA A 399 26.06 0.64 -3.23
N GLU A 400 26.44 0.83 -1.97
CA GLU A 400 26.02 2.01 -1.20
C GLU A 400 26.44 3.33 -1.85
N ASN A 401 27.62 3.35 -2.47
CA ASN A 401 28.13 4.51 -3.18
C ASN A 401 27.33 4.93 -4.42
N SER A 402 26.47 4.03 -4.92
CA SER A 402 25.61 4.26 -6.06
C SER A 402 24.26 4.86 -5.68
N ILE A 403 23.94 4.94 -4.37
CA ILE A 403 22.72 5.57 -3.88
C ILE A 403 23.04 7.05 -3.62
N ILE A 404 22.50 7.95 -4.44
CA ILE A 404 22.65 9.40 -4.21
C ILE A 404 21.81 9.80 -3.01
N PHE A 405 20.52 9.47 -3.03
CA PHE A 405 19.68 9.62 -1.85
C PHE A 405 18.56 8.59 -1.84
N SER A 406 18.11 8.27 -0.62
CA SER A 406 16.84 7.64 -0.31
C SER A 406 16.18 8.44 0.80
N VAL A 407 14.99 8.97 0.52
CA VAL A 407 14.21 9.77 1.47
C VAL A 407 12.83 9.15 1.64
N SER A 408 12.43 8.99 2.90
CA SER A 408 11.10 8.57 3.29
C SER A 408 10.76 9.17 4.65
N PRO A 409 9.47 9.32 4.98
CA PRO A 409 9.06 9.77 6.30
C PRO A 409 9.53 8.84 7.40
N LEU A 410 9.76 7.55 7.14
CA LEU A 410 10.27 6.59 8.12
C LEU A 410 11.59 7.07 8.75
N ASN A 411 12.42 7.76 7.98
CA ASN A 411 13.71 8.30 8.44
C ASN A 411 13.56 9.49 9.41
N CYS A 412 12.39 10.13 9.46
CA CYS A 412 12.13 11.27 10.35
C CYS A 412 11.87 10.80 11.79
N PRO A 413 12.21 11.62 12.81
CA PRO A 413 11.86 11.34 14.19
C PRO A 413 10.33 11.19 14.37
N PRO A 414 9.89 10.32 15.30
CA PRO A 414 8.47 10.20 15.62
C PRO A 414 7.96 11.47 16.29
N ASN A 415 6.68 11.80 16.08
CA ASN A 415 5.97 12.93 16.70
C ASN A 415 6.44 14.35 16.30
N GLU A 416 7.25 14.47 15.25
CA GLU A 416 7.62 15.77 14.66
C GLU A 416 7.00 15.90 13.25
N PRO A 417 5.72 16.29 13.16
CA PRO A 417 5.03 16.38 11.87
C PRO A 417 5.47 17.58 11.02
N GLU A 418 6.20 18.53 11.61
CA GLU A 418 6.77 19.72 10.96
C GLU A 418 8.27 19.78 11.26
N ALA A 419 9.09 19.03 10.53
CA ALA A 419 10.54 19.04 10.70
C ALA A 419 11.19 19.89 9.61
N ALA A 420 12.08 20.82 10.01
CA ALA A 420 12.87 21.62 9.08
C ALA A 420 13.88 20.80 8.26
N ILE A 421 14.23 19.62 8.78
CA ILE A 421 15.27 18.73 8.28
C ILE A 421 14.70 17.31 8.17
N VAL A 422 14.81 16.72 6.98
CA VAL A 422 14.36 15.35 6.69
C VAL A 422 15.59 14.48 6.38
N PRO A 423 15.92 13.48 7.22
CA PRO A 423 17.11 12.64 7.01
C PRO A 423 17.02 11.80 5.73
N ALA A 424 18.14 11.67 5.02
CA ALA A 424 18.26 10.86 3.82
C ALA A 424 19.41 9.84 3.94
N ASN A 425 19.18 8.63 3.44
CA ASN A 425 20.21 7.58 3.33
C ASN A 425 20.93 7.66 1.98
N GLY A 426 22.15 7.11 1.86
CA GLY A 426 22.92 7.11 0.61
C GLY A 426 24.40 7.43 0.83
N ASN A 427 25.14 7.66 -0.26
CA ASN A 427 26.58 7.83 -0.24
C ASN A 427 27.01 8.94 0.75
N GLY A 428 27.64 8.54 1.86
CA GLY A 428 28.08 9.42 2.95
C GLY A 428 27.22 9.40 4.23
N ALA A 429 26.11 8.66 4.25
CA ALA A 429 25.32 8.44 5.47
C ALA A 429 25.95 7.31 6.30
N ASN A 430 26.93 7.63 7.13
CA ASN A 430 27.30 6.74 8.23
C ASN A 430 26.08 6.60 9.14
N ALA A 431 25.33 5.50 8.95
CA ALA A 431 24.21 5.14 9.78
C ALA A 431 24.67 5.07 11.24
N ASN A 432 24.00 5.81 12.11
CA ASN A 432 24.06 5.56 13.54
C ASN A 432 23.45 4.17 13.80
N GLY A 433 24.35 3.19 13.91
CA GLY A 433 24.09 1.82 14.37
C GLY A 433 25.38 1.27 14.98
N THR A 434 25.84 1.90 16.06
CA THR A 434 26.83 1.43 17.05
C THR A 434 28.01 0.54 16.59
N VAL A 435 29.20 1.18 16.53
CA VAL A 435 30.50 0.80 17.14
C VAL A 435 31.18 -0.53 16.73
N ASN A 436 32.19 -0.45 15.85
CA ASN A 436 33.61 -0.69 16.16
C ASN A 436 34.46 -0.78 14.88
N GLY A 437 35.25 0.27 14.60
CA GLY A 437 36.27 0.29 13.56
C GLY A 437 37.23 1.43 13.85
N VAL A 438 38.39 1.10 14.43
CA VAL A 438 39.46 2.04 14.74
C VAL A 438 40.05 2.54 13.42
N GLY A 439 39.70 3.76 13.01
CA GLY A 439 40.27 4.42 11.85
C GLY A 439 39.65 5.80 11.64
N GLY A 440 40.43 6.85 11.87
CA GLY A 440 39.99 8.25 11.86
C GLY A 440 39.57 8.77 10.49
N ALA A 441 38.36 8.44 10.03
CA ALA A 441 37.67 9.16 8.97
C ALA A 441 36.71 10.17 9.61
N ALA A 442 36.86 11.46 9.26
CA ALA A 442 36.00 12.54 9.73
C ALA A 442 34.51 12.15 9.57
N LYS A 443 33.73 12.26 10.66
CA LYS A 443 32.28 12.07 10.64
C LYS A 443 31.67 13.10 9.68
N LYS A 444 31.40 12.72 8.43
CA LYS A 444 30.59 13.53 7.51
C LYS A 444 29.22 13.75 8.14
N ALA A 445 28.73 14.99 8.10
CA ALA A 445 27.39 15.32 8.60
C ALA A 445 26.35 14.44 7.90
N PRO A 446 25.31 13.97 8.61
CA PRO A 446 24.25 13.16 8.03
C PRO A 446 23.58 13.93 6.88
N ARG A 447 23.41 13.26 5.73
CA ARG A 447 22.68 13.83 4.60
C ARG A 447 21.23 14.09 5.00
N ALA A 448 20.73 15.27 4.67
CA ALA A 448 19.35 15.62 4.94
C ALA A 448 18.81 16.63 3.92
N PHE A 449 17.52 16.52 3.65
CA PHE A 449 16.76 17.50 2.90
C PHE A 449 16.34 18.63 3.84
N VAL A 450 16.48 19.87 3.38
CA VAL A 450 15.91 21.05 4.04
C VAL A 450 14.51 21.27 3.49
N THR A 451 13.52 21.34 4.38
CA THR A 451 12.14 21.60 4.00
C THR A 451 11.88 23.10 3.93
N LYS A 452 11.15 23.55 2.91
CA LYS A 452 10.63 24.91 2.81
C LYS A 452 9.13 24.86 2.54
N GLY A 453 8.38 25.79 3.13
CA GLY A 453 6.93 25.86 2.93
C GLY A 453 6.14 24.83 3.74
N ASP A 454 5.03 24.33 3.19
CA ASP A 454 4.04 23.48 3.87
C ASP A 454 4.26 21.98 3.59
N VAL A 455 5.32 21.44 4.19
CA VAL A 455 5.65 20.01 4.21
C VAL A 455 5.23 19.42 5.55
N PHE A 456 4.30 18.46 5.53
CA PHE A 456 3.81 17.79 6.72
C PHE A 456 4.15 16.30 6.68
N ILE A 457 4.82 15.82 7.72
CA ILE A 457 5.30 14.45 7.83
C ILE A 457 4.20 13.59 8.44
N VAL A 458 3.73 12.60 7.68
CA VAL A 458 2.67 11.69 8.09
C VAL A 458 3.26 10.31 8.40
N LYS A 459 3.25 9.96 9.69
CA LYS A 459 3.65 8.65 10.22
C LYS A 459 2.46 7.68 10.25
N ALA A 460 1.88 7.41 9.10
CA ALA A 460 0.76 6.48 8.99
C ALA A 460 1.21 5.05 9.36
N ALA A 461 0.50 4.41 10.27
CA ALA A 461 0.85 3.08 10.76
C ALA A 461 -0.37 2.16 10.69
N CYS A 462 -0.70 1.70 9.47
CA CYS A 462 -1.87 0.85 9.23
C CYS A 462 -2.00 -0.26 10.27
N LEU A 463 -3.24 -0.59 10.62
CA LEU A 463 -3.53 -1.45 11.77
C LEU A 463 -2.85 -2.83 11.65
N ASP A 464 -2.63 -3.33 10.44
CA ASP A 464 -1.93 -4.60 10.18
C ASP A 464 -0.44 -4.59 10.57
N THR A 465 0.23 -3.43 10.50
CA THR A 465 1.61 -3.25 10.97
C THR A 465 1.66 -3.25 12.49
N SER A 466 0.70 -2.60 13.14
CA SER A 466 0.60 -2.62 14.61
C SER A 466 0.11 -3.96 15.14
N LEU A 467 -0.74 -4.67 14.39
CA LEU A 467 -1.15 -6.04 14.64
C LEU A 467 0.06 -6.97 14.72
N TRP A 468 0.96 -6.89 13.73
CA TRP A 468 2.21 -7.65 13.73
C TRP A 468 3.03 -7.43 15.01
N LYS A 469 3.15 -6.18 15.46
CA LYS A 469 3.91 -5.81 16.68
C LYS A 469 3.30 -6.29 18.00
N ILE A 470 1.98 -6.51 18.07
CA ILE A 470 1.30 -6.89 19.32
C ILE A 470 1.03 -8.39 19.46
N GLY A 471 1.19 -9.16 18.38
CA GLY A 471 0.93 -10.61 18.38
C GLY A 471 0.68 -11.24 17.01
N GLY A 472 0.76 -10.48 15.92
CA GLY A 472 0.70 -10.99 14.56
C GLY A 472 -0.59 -11.74 14.26
N ALA A 473 -0.46 -12.87 13.57
CA ALA A 473 -1.60 -13.64 13.10
C ALA A 473 -2.35 -14.36 14.23
N ALA A 474 -1.72 -14.56 15.39
CA ALA A 474 -2.35 -15.22 16.53
C ALA A 474 -3.57 -14.44 17.06
N VAL A 475 -3.55 -13.10 16.96
CA VAL A 475 -4.64 -12.23 17.43
C VAL A 475 -5.95 -12.47 16.67
N PRO A 476 -6.02 -12.32 15.32
CA PRO A 476 -7.25 -12.60 14.58
C PRO A 476 -7.64 -14.09 14.61
N LEU A 477 -6.68 -15.02 14.71
CA LEU A 477 -7.00 -16.44 14.93
C LEU A 477 -7.71 -16.66 16.28
N ARG A 478 -7.28 -15.96 17.34
CA ARG A 478 -7.98 -15.99 18.63
C ARG A 478 -9.38 -15.37 18.53
N LEU A 479 -9.54 -14.25 17.83
CA LEU A 479 -10.87 -13.68 17.59
C LEU A 479 -11.81 -14.68 16.89
N LEU A 480 -11.27 -15.47 15.95
CA LEU A 480 -12.07 -16.46 15.21
C LEU A 480 -12.50 -17.62 16.11
N GLN A 481 -11.65 -18.02 17.08
CA GLN A 481 -12.03 -19.01 18.09
C GLN A 481 -13.20 -18.52 18.94
N VAL A 482 -13.20 -17.24 19.31
CA VAL A 482 -14.24 -16.59 20.14
C VAL A 482 -15.53 -16.37 19.35
N ALA A 483 -15.45 -16.04 18.05
CA ALA A 483 -16.61 -15.80 17.19
C ALA A 483 -17.63 -16.95 17.23
N ASN A 484 -18.89 -16.67 17.51
CA ASN A 484 -19.92 -17.69 17.74
C ASN A 484 -21.14 -17.56 16.81
N THR A 485 -21.17 -16.54 15.94
CA THR A 485 -22.22 -16.38 14.91
C THR A 485 -21.63 -16.41 13.49
N PRO A 486 -22.43 -16.75 12.46
CA PRO A 486 -21.99 -16.69 11.07
C PRO A 486 -21.49 -15.30 10.63
N HIS A 487 -22.08 -14.24 11.18
CA HIS A 487 -21.68 -12.86 10.89
C HIS A 487 -20.34 -12.49 11.54
N GLU A 488 -20.10 -12.92 12.78
CA GLU A 488 -18.81 -12.72 13.43
C GLU A 488 -17.70 -13.50 12.73
N VAL A 489 -17.95 -14.76 12.38
CA VAL A 489 -16.99 -15.61 11.65
C VAL A 489 -16.57 -14.93 10.34
N SER A 490 -17.52 -14.47 9.53
CA SER A 490 -17.19 -13.80 8.25
C SER A 490 -16.46 -12.47 8.44
N ARG A 491 -16.82 -11.67 9.46
CA ARG A 491 -16.13 -10.40 9.78
C ARG A 491 -14.70 -10.62 10.26
N VAL A 492 -14.48 -11.60 11.14
CA VAL A 492 -13.14 -11.92 11.65
C VAL A 492 -12.27 -12.53 10.56
N LEU A 493 -12.83 -13.37 9.67
CA LEU A 493 -12.11 -13.82 8.48
C LEU A 493 -11.70 -12.64 7.59
N GLY A 494 -12.56 -11.63 7.44
CA GLY A 494 -12.22 -10.37 6.78
C GLY A 494 -11.04 -9.65 7.44
N VAL A 495 -11.07 -9.49 8.77
CA VAL A 495 -9.97 -8.90 9.56
C VAL A 495 -8.66 -9.66 9.35
N LEU A 496 -8.70 -11.00 9.41
CA LEU A 496 -7.53 -11.84 9.19
C LEU A 496 -6.98 -11.65 7.78
N VAL A 497 -7.81 -11.80 6.75
CA VAL A 497 -7.40 -11.71 5.34
C VAL A 497 -6.88 -10.31 5.00
N ASP A 498 -7.56 -9.26 5.46
CA ASP A 498 -7.12 -7.88 5.23
C ASP A 498 -5.77 -7.58 5.90
N GLY A 499 -5.47 -8.23 7.03
CA GLY A 499 -4.17 -8.16 7.70
C GLY A 499 -3.04 -8.95 7.06
N LEU A 500 -3.36 -9.94 6.23
CA LEU A 500 -2.38 -10.77 5.53
C LEU A 500 -2.06 -10.23 4.14
N ARG A 501 -3.07 -9.79 3.37
CA ARG A 501 -2.95 -9.49 1.93
C ARG A 501 -1.81 -8.53 1.58
N ASN A 502 -1.57 -7.53 2.42
CA ASN A 502 -0.59 -6.45 2.16
C ASN A 502 0.54 -6.38 3.20
N SER A 503 0.72 -7.45 3.98
CA SER A 503 1.75 -7.55 4.99
C SER A 503 2.53 -8.86 4.80
N TRP A 504 3.72 -8.74 4.21
CA TRP A 504 4.63 -9.87 4.09
C TRP A 504 5.02 -10.40 5.49
N GLN A 505 5.13 -9.52 6.48
CA GLN A 505 5.41 -9.88 7.89
C GLN A 505 4.33 -10.76 8.51
N ASN A 506 3.05 -10.42 8.32
CA ASN A 506 1.95 -11.25 8.84
C ASN A 506 1.82 -12.56 8.05
N SER A 507 2.16 -12.54 6.76
CA SER A 507 2.19 -13.75 5.92
C SER A 507 3.30 -14.72 6.35
N GLU A 508 4.50 -14.21 6.62
CA GLU A 508 5.62 -14.99 7.18
C GLU A 508 5.25 -15.56 8.55
N ASP A 509 4.60 -14.79 9.42
CA ASP A 509 4.15 -15.26 10.73
C ASP A 509 3.11 -16.39 10.63
N MET A 510 2.18 -16.31 9.65
CA MET A 510 1.24 -17.40 9.35
C MET A 510 1.96 -18.69 8.92
N GLU A 511 3.02 -18.61 8.11
CA GLU A 511 3.78 -19.79 7.72
C GLU A 511 4.59 -20.35 8.89
N ARG A 512 5.28 -19.49 9.65
CA ARG A 512 6.12 -19.86 10.79
C ARG A 512 5.33 -20.58 11.88
N LEU A 513 4.11 -20.13 12.15
CA LEU A 513 3.23 -20.69 13.18
C LEU A 513 2.35 -21.85 12.68
N ARG A 514 2.45 -22.23 11.39
CA ARG A 514 1.48 -23.14 10.74
C ARG A 514 0.03 -22.65 10.91
N GLY A 515 -0.13 -21.33 10.80
CA GLY A 515 -1.37 -20.61 11.06
C GLY A 515 -2.50 -20.99 10.13
N TYR A 516 -2.21 -21.46 8.90
CA TYR A 516 -3.25 -21.93 7.97
C TYR A 516 -3.85 -23.27 8.42
N GLU A 517 -3.05 -24.18 8.98
CA GLU A 517 -3.56 -25.40 9.60
C GLU A 517 -4.33 -25.11 10.89
N ILE A 518 -3.87 -24.14 11.69
CA ILE A 518 -4.61 -23.67 12.87
C ILE A 518 -5.96 -23.10 12.43
N LEU A 519 -5.99 -22.27 11.39
CA LEU A 519 -7.23 -21.71 10.83
C LEU A 519 -8.20 -22.82 10.39
N ALA A 520 -7.71 -23.82 9.64
CA ALA A 520 -8.53 -24.96 9.25
C ALA A 520 -9.11 -25.70 10.47
N ASN A 521 -8.29 -25.96 11.49
CA ASN A 521 -8.72 -26.61 12.73
C ASN A 521 -9.77 -25.80 13.51
N VAL A 522 -9.65 -24.47 13.54
CA VAL A 522 -10.64 -23.58 14.18
C VAL A 522 -11.94 -23.54 13.39
N LEU A 523 -11.88 -23.63 12.05
CA LEU A 523 -13.06 -23.62 11.19
C LEU A 523 -13.82 -24.95 11.18
N ARG A 524 -13.17 -26.10 11.35
CA ARG A 524 -13.84 -27.42 11.34
C ARG A 524 -15.05 -27.54 12.29
N PRO A 525 -14.95 -27.19 13.60
CA PRO A 525 -16.11 -27.20 14.49
C PRO A 525 -17.12 -26.09 14.18
N LYS A 526 -16.73 -25.07 13.42
CA LYS A 526 -17.56 -23.91 13.03
C LYS A 526 -18.01 -23.98 11.56
N ALA A 527 -17.89 -25.14 10.89
CA ALA A 527 -18.11 -25.25 9.44
C ALA A 527 -19.51 -24.79 9.00
N GLN A 528 -20.54 -25.08 9.80
CA GLN A 528 -21.92 -24.64 9.55
C GLN A 528 -22.14 -23.13 9.71
N MET A 529 -21.21 -22.43 10.35
CA MET A 529 -21.21 -20.96 10.49
C MET A 529 -20.52 -20.25 9.32
N VAL A 530 -19.81 -20.98 8.46
CA VAL A 530 -19.18 -20.40 7.26
C VAL A 530 -20.27 -20.16 6.22
N ASN A 531 -20.73 -18.91 6.13
CA ASN A 531 -21.64 -18.44 5.09
C ASN A 531 -20.89 -18.11 3.78
N MET A 532 -21.64 -17.78 2.73
CA MET A 532 -21.07 -17.41 1.43
C MET A 532 -20.05 -16.27 1.53
N THR A 533 -20.29 -15.25 2.35
CA THR A 533 -19.34 -14.15 2.55
C THR A 533 -18.01 -14.64 3.16
N GLY A 534 -18.06 -15.54 4.14
CA GLY A 534 -16.87 -16.15 4.73
C GLY A 534 -16.11 -17.01 3.73
N PHE A 535 -16.82 -17.80 2.92
CA PHE A 535 -16.25 -18.58 1.83
C PHE A 535 -15.55 -17.69 0.80
N GLU A 536 -16.25 -16.67 0.29
CA GLU A 536 -15.71 -15.72 -0.70
C GLU A 536 -14.48 -15.01 -0.16
N THR A 537 -14.51 -14.57 1.10
CA THR A 537 -13.36 -13.91 1.74
C THR A 537 -12.11 -14.81 1.76
N ILE A 538 -12.27 -16.09 2.10
CA ILE A 538 -11.18 -17.07 2.11
C ILE A 538 -10.71 -17.33 0.67
N PHE A 539 -11.62 -17.61 -0.27
CA PHE A 539 -11.24 -17.98 -1.63
C PHE A 539 -10.67 -16.82 -2.44
N GLU A 540 -11.11 -15.60 -2.19
CA GLU A 540 -10.50 -14.39 -2.77
C GLU A 540 -9.07 -14.20 -2.26
N PHE A 541 -8.80 -14.49 -0.99
CA PHE A 541 -7.43 -14.52 -0.45
C PHE A 541 -6.56 -15.61 -1.08
N LEU A 542 -7.16 -16.76 -1.43
CA LEU A 542 -6.47 -17.83 -2.14
C LEU A 542 -6.22 -17.51 -3.63
N GLY A 543 -6.83 -16.43 -4.15
CA GLY A 543 -6.62 -15.89 -5.50
C GLY A 543 -7.76 -16.16 -6.48
N PHE A 544 -8.94 -16.52 -5.97
CA PHE A 544 -10.16 -16.62 -6.76
C PHE A 544 -10.75 -15.23 -7.02
N ASN A 545 -11.17 -14.96 -8.26
CA ASN A 545 -11.82 -13.70 -8.59
C ASN A 545 -13.30 -13.95 -8.90
N PHE A 546 -14.17 -13.65 -7.93
CA PHE A 546 -15.61 -13.84 -8.08
C PHE A 546 -16.27 -12.88 -9.08
N ARG A 547 -15.67 -11.71 -9.34
CA ARG A 547 -16.17 -10.75 -10.33
C ARG A 547 -15.78 -11.14 -11.76
N SER A 548 -14.62 -11.75 -11.91
CA SER A 548 -14.04 -12.13 -13.19
C SER A 548 -13.37 -13.51 -13.06
N PRO A 549 -14.18 -14.60 -13.03
CA PRO A 549 -13.70 -15.96 -12.77
C PRO A 549 -12.57 -16.42 -13.70
N GLU A 550 -12.54 -15.94 -14.94
CA GLU A 550 -11.51 -16.20 -15.95
C GLU A 550 -10.13 -15.64 -15.58
N HIS A 551 -10.05 -14.72 -14.62
CA HIS A 551 -8.79 -14.16 -14.10
C HIS A 551 -8.33 -14.84 -12.79
N SER A 552 -8.98 -15.93 -12.36
CA SER A 552 -8.63 -16.63 -11.11
C SER A 552 -7.31 -17.40 -11.22
N THR A 553 -6.44 -17.25 -10.21
CA THR A 553 -5.12 -17.92 -10.12
C THR A 553 -4.80 -18.23 -8.67
N VAL A 554 -4.27 -19.41 -8.38
CA VAL A 554 -3.85 -19.73 -6.99
C VAL A 554 -2.62 -18.91 -6.61
N VAL A 555 -2.81 -17.92 -5.73
CA VAL A 555 -1.74 -17.02 -5.26
C VAL A 555 -0.99 -17.58 -4.07
N ASN A 556 -1.71 -18.13 -3.08
CA ASN A 556 -1.11 -18.67 -1.86
C ASN A 556 -1.23 -20.20 -1.84
N ALA A 557 -0.17 -20.88 -2.29
CA ALA A 557 -0.17 -22.34 -2.38
C ALA A 557 -0.18 -23.05 -1.01
N VAL A 558 0.38 -22.42 0.03
CA VAL A 558 0.43 -22.96 1.40
C VAL A 558 -0.98 -22.96 1.99
N ALA A 559 -1.63 -21.79 1.99
CA ALA A 559 -3.01 -21.66 2.45
C ALA A 559 -3.99 -22.49 1.62
N TYR A 560 -3.81 -22.54 0.29
CA TYR A 560 -4.67 -23.34 -0.57
C TYR A 560 -4.60 -24.83 -0.22
N ARG A 561 -3.40 -25.34 0.05
CA ARG A 561 -3.22 -26.74 0.46
C ARG A 561 -3.85 -27.05 1.82
N ALA A 562 -3.69 -26.14 2.79
CA ALA A 562 -4.17 -26.32 4.16
C ALA A 562 -5.68 -26.14 4.29
N ILE A 563 -6.28 -25.23 3.51
CA ILE A 563 -7.67 -24.81 3.67
C ILE A 563 -8.54 -25.32 2.52
N ALA A 564 -8.26 -24.91 1.28
CA ALA A 564 -9.12 -25.24 0.12
C ALA A 564 -9.18 -26.76 -0.16
N LEU A 565 -8.11 -27.49 0.14
CA LEU A 565 -8.04 -28.94 -0.04
C LEU A 565 -8.36 -29.75 1.23
N ASP A 566 -8.92 -29.11 2.26
CA ASP A 566 -9.48 -29.78 3.44
C ASP A 566 -10.94 -30.15 3.16
N PHE A 567 -11.15 -31.26 2.43
CA PHE A 567 -12.49 -31.72 2.07
C PHE A 567 -13.33 -32.11 3.30
N GLU A 568 -12.72 -32.46 4.44
CA GLU A 568 -13.43 -32.73 5.69
C GLU A 568 -14.09 -31.46 6.23
N LEU A 569 -13.36 -30.34 6.20
CA LEU A 569 -13.90 -29.02 6.56
C LEU A 569 -15.07 -28.65 5.65
N TRP A 570 -14.88 -28.70 4.34
CA TRP A 570 -15.88 -28.21 3.39
C TRP A 570 -17.11 -29.12 3.30
N ALA A 571 -16.97 -30.43 3.44
CA ALA A 571 -18.11 -31.35 3.49
C ALA A 571 -19.06 -31.08 4.69
N ARG A 572 -18.57 -30.41 5.74
CA ARG A 572 -19.36 -30.03 6.92
C ARG A 572 -20.01 -28.65 6.80
N THR A 573 -19.85 -27.92 5.70
CA THR A 573 -20.53 -26.62 5.51
C THR A 573 -21.96 -26.82 4.97
N ARG A 574 -22.69 -25.74 4.75
CA ARG A 574 -23.99 -25.78 4.06
C ARG A 574 -23.85 -26.21 2.61
N GLN A 575 -24.88 -26.84 2.06
CA GLN A 575 -24.87 -27.39 0.69
C GLN A 575 -24.54 -26.33 -0.39
N GLU A 576 -25.01 -25.10 -0.20
CA GLU A 576 -24.68 -23.97 -1.08
C GLU A 576 -23.16 -23.71 -1.16
N VAL A 577 -22.47 -23.75 -0.03
CA VAL A 577 -21.02 -23.56 0.07
C VAL A 577 -20.28 -24.77 -0.49
N GLN A 578 -20.75 -25.99 -0.21
CA GLN A 578 -20.17 -27.22 -0.75
C GLN A 578 -20.15 -27.22 -2.28
N ARG A 579 -21.25 -26.79 -2.91
CA ARG A 579 -21.36 -26.70 -4.37
C ARG A 579 -20.34 -25.73 -4.96
N VAL A 580 -20.28 -24.50 -4.46
CA VAL A 580 -19.32 -23.50 -4.96
C VAL A 580 -17.87 -23.92 -4.65
N HIS A 581 -17.64 -24.58 -3.51
CA HIS A 581 -16.37 -25.23 -3.17
C HIS A 581 -15.99 -26.34 -4.16
N LEU A 582 -16.91 -27.03 -4.82
CA LEU A 582 -16.54 -28.05 -5.80
C LEU A 582 -16.41 -27.46 -7.21
N GLU A 583 -17.27 -26.50 -7.56
CA GLU A 583 -17.25 -25.81 -8.85
C GLU A 583 -15.97 -24.99 -9.09
N HIS A 584 -15.31 -24.48 -8.04
CA HIS A 584 -14.09 -23.67 -8.20
C HIS A 584 -12.95 -24.41 -8.93
N PHE A 585 -12.90 -25.75 -8.87
CA PHE A 585 -11.91 -26.56 -9.59
C PHE A 585 -12.05 -26.39 -11.10
N THR A 586 -13.29 -26.44 -11.60
CA THR A 586 -13.64 -26.19 -12.99
C THR A 586 -13.18 -24.79 -13.41
N THR A 587 -13.44 -23.79 -12.57
CA THR A 587 -13.01 -22.41 -12.83
C THR A 587 -11.49 -22.30 -12.95
N LEU A 588 -10.72 -22.85 -12.00
CA LEU A 588 -9.27 -22.72 -11.99
C LEU A 588 -8.56 -23.52 -13.09
N LEU A 589 -9.09 -24.70 -13.43
CA LEU A 589 -8.41 -25.65 -14.31
C LEU A 589 -8.90 -25.63 -15.75
N LEU A 590 -10.14 -25.19 -16.01
CA LEU A 590 -10.75 -25.21 -17.35
C LEU A 590 -11.07 -23.81 -17.86
N ALA A 591 -11.69 -22.96 -17.03
CA ALA A 591 -12.17 -21.62 -17.44
C ALA A 591 -11.10 -20.51 -17.36
N SER A 592 -10.20 -20.58 -16.37
CA SER A 592 -9.18 -19.54 -16.15
C SER A 592 -8.25 -19.37 -17.35
N ARG A 593 -7.95 -18.12 -17.70
CA ARG A 593 -6.90 -17.73 -18.65
C ARG A 593 -5.53 -18.24 -18.21
N TYR A 594 -5.37 -18.48 -16.92
CA TYR A 594 -4.14 -18.94 -16.28
C TYR A 594 -4.17 -20.45 -15.97
N LYS A 595 -5.11 -21.21 -16.56
CA LYS A 595 -5.24 -22.66 -16.33
C LYS A 595 -3.95 -23.46 -16.51
N LYS A 596 -3.10 -23.10 -17.49
CA LYS A 596 -1.80 -23.76 -17.70
C LYS A 596 -0.85 -23.55 -16.52
N PHE A 597 -0.82 -22.34 -15.98
CA PHE A 597 -0.02 -22.00 -14.79
C PHE A 597 -0.58 -22.71 -13.56
N ASN A 598 -1.90 -22.66 -13.34
CA ASN A 598 -2.58 -23.36 -12.25
C ASN A 598 -2.27 -24.87 -12.28
N ALA A 599 -2.52 -25.52 -13.42
CA ALA A 599 -2.29 -26.95 -13.61
C ALA A 599 -0.83 -27.35 -13.30
N LYS A 600 0.12 -26.72 -14.02
CA LYS A 600 1.53 -27.14 -14.01
C LYS A 600 2.30 -26.71 -12.76
N GLN A 601 2.09 -25.48 -12.29
CA GLN A 601 2.90 -24.93 -11.18
C GLN A 601 2.28 -25.13 -9.81
N ARG A 602 0.96 -25.35 -9.72
CA ARG A 602 0.23 -25.46 -8.47
C ARG A 602 -0.33 -26.87 -8.28
N PHE A 603 -1.26 -27.29 -9.14
CA PHE A 603 -2.06 -28.49 -8.93
C PHE A 603 -1.28 -29.82 -9.04
N THR A 604 -0.22 -29.89 -9.86
CA THR A 604 0.68 -31.07 -9.90
C THR A 604 1.27 -31.38 -8.51
N LYS A 605 1.49 -30.38 -7.66
CA LYS A 605 2.08 -30.53 -6.31
C LYS A 605 1.04 -30.76 -5.20
N PHE A 606 -0.24 -30.81 -5.54
CA PHE A 606 -1.33 -30.86 -4.57
C PHE A 606 -1.96 -32.26 -4.43
N GLY A 607 -1.78 -33.13 -5.43
CA GLY A 607 -2.37 -34.47 -5.41
C GLY A 607 -3.90 -34.46 -5.36
N VAL A 608 -4.54 -33.48 -6.00
CA VAL A 608 -6.00 -33.22 -5.88
C VAL A 608 -6.84 -34.43 -6.27
N VAL A 609 -6.47 -35.15 -7.34
CA VAL A 609 -7.16 -36.38 -7.77
C VAL A 609 -7.22 -37.41 -6.64
N ARG A 610 -6.08 -37.67 -5.97
CA ARG A 610 -6.01 -38.61 -4.85
C ARG A 610 -6.89 -38.16 -3.67
N LYS A 611 -6.91 -36.86 -3.37
CA LYS A 611 -7.73 -36.31 -2.28
C LYS A 611 -9.22 -36.38 -2.57
N LEU A 612 -9.65 -36.12 -3.81
CA LEU A 612 -11.05 -36.24 -4.23
C LEU A 612 -11.52 -37.70 -4.21
N LEU A 613 -10.68 -38.64 -4.68
CA LEU A 613 -10.96 -40.07 -4.56
C LEU A 613 -11.12 -40.51 -3.11
N PHE A 614 -10.24 -40.02 -2.22
CA PHE A 614 -10.36 -40.28 -0.80
C PHE A 614 -11.67 -39.72 -0.21
N ALA A 615 -12.05 -38.49 -0.58
CA ALA A 615 -13.29 -37.88 -0.11
C ALA A 615 -14.56 -38.64 -0.57
N LEU A 616 -14.53 -39.25 -1.77
CA LEU A 616 -15.58 -40.14 -2.24
C LEU A 616 -15.60 -41.46 -1.44
N GLN A 617 -14.43 -42.05 -1.15
CA GLN A 617 -14.33 -43.28 -0.37
C GLN A 617 -14.81 -43.12 1.07
N THR A 618 -14.61 -41.95 1.67
CA THR A 618 -14.99 -41.67 3.05
C THR A 618 -16.46 -41.28 3.22
N ASN A 619 -17.24 -41.16 2.13
CA ASN A 619 -18.66 -40.75 2.16
C ASN A 619 -18.92 -39.47 2.96
N TRP A 620 -18.06 -38.45 2.83
CA TRP A 620 -18.23 -37.19 3.54
C TRP A 620 -19.37 -36.33 2.97
N TYR A 621 -19.70 -36.50 1.69
CA TYR A 621 -20.71 -35.73 0.97
C TYR A 621 -22.02 -36.50 0.86
N GLN A 622 -23.13 -35.78 1.00
CA GLN A 622 -24.48 -36.34 0.77
C GLN A 622 -24.69 -36.66 -0.72
N PRO A 623 -25.58 -37.61 -1.07
CA PRO A 623 -25.79 -38.07 -2.45
C PRO A 623 -26.06 -36.94 -3.46
N GLU A 624 -26.73 -35.87 -3.04
CA GLU A 624 -27.06 -34.72 -3.88
C GLU A 624 -25.83 -33.89 -4.28
N VAL A 625 -24.75 -33.97 -3.50
CA VAL A 625 -23.51 -33.22 -3.72
C VAL A 625 -22.45 -34.06 -4.45
N VAL A 626 -22.57 -35.39 -4.42
CA VAL A 626 -21.65 -36.32 -5.10
C VAL A 626 -21.43 -35.99 -6.58
N PRO A 627 -22.45 -35.59 -7.39
CA PRO A 627 -22.22 -35.18 -8.78
C PRO A 627 -21.17 -34.07 -8.92
N PHE A 628 -21.19 -33.07 -8.04
CA PHE A 628 -20.21 -31.98 -8.04
C PHE A 628 -18.80 -32.45 -7.67
N VAL A 629 -18.68 -33.46 -6.80
CA VAL A 629 -17.39 -34.08 -6.45
C VAL A 629 -16.82 -34.83 -7.66
N VAL A 630 -17.67 -35.53 -8.41
CA VAL A 630 -17.29 -36.23 -9.64
C VAL A 630 -16.86 -35.23 -10.72
N ASP A 631 -17.56 -34.10 -10.88
CA ASP A 631 -17.18 -33.05 -11.83
C ASP A 631 -15.85 -32.37 -11.46
N ALA A 632 -15.62 -32.12 -10.17
CA ALA A 632 -14.33 -31.64 -9.68
C ALA A 632 -13.20 -32.64 -9.98
N LEU A 633 -13.45 -33.95 -9.76
CA LEU A 633 -12.50 -35.02 -10.06
C LEU A 633 -12.19 -35.10 -11.55
N LYS A 634 -13.21 -35.02 -12.40
CA LYS A 634 -13.06 -34.99 -13.87
C LYS A 634 -12.19 -33.81 -14.29
N SER A 635 -12.47 -32.60 -13.80
CA SER A 635 -11.71 -31.40 -14.10
C SER A 635 -10.24 -31.51 -13.66
N ALA A 636 -10.00 -32.05 -12.46
CA ALA A 636 -8.66 -32.28 -11.92
C ALA A 636 -7.89 -33.34 -12.73
N ALA A 637 -8.54 -34.44 -13.10
CA ALA A 637 -7.94 -35.51 -13.88
C ALA A 637 -7.57 -35.03 -15.29
N GLN A 638 -8.50 -34.41 -16.02
CA GLN A 638 -8.26 -33.87 -17.36
C GLN A 638 -7.06 -32.91 -17.39
N SER A 639 -7.00 -32.01 -16.41
CA SER A 639 -5.88 -31.06 -16.28
C SER A 639 -4.54 -31.74 -15.99
N SER A 640 -4.55 -32.77 -15.14
CA SER A 640 -3.35 -33.54 -14.78
C SER A 640 -2.81 -34.36 -15.97
N PHE A 641 -3.68 -35.00 -16.74
CA PHE A 641 -3.30 -35.72 -17.96
C PHE A 641 -2.71 -34.77 -19.02
N LEU A 642 -3.36 -33.64 -19.27
CA LEU A 642 -2.84 -32.63 -20.20
C LEU A 642 -1.47 -32.11 -19.75
N ALA A 643 -1.29 -31.82 -18.46
CA ALA A 643 -0.01 -31.37 -17.92
C ALA A 643 1.10 -32.42 -18.10
N CYS A 644 0.79 -33.71 -17.97
CA CYS A 644 1.73 -34.81 -18.16
C CYS A 644 2.12 -34.97 -19.64
N CYS A 645 1.15 -34.96 -20.56
CA CYS A 645 1.40 -35.05 -22.00
C CYS A 645 2.27 -33.88 -22.51
N TYR A 646 2.04 -32.66 -22.03
CA TYR A 646 2.89 -31.51 -22.36
C TYR A 646 4.31 -31.60 -21.79
N ALA A 647 4.51 -32.31 -20.68
CA ALA A 647 5.84 -32.52 -20.11
C ALA A 647 6.65 -33.57 -20.87
N GLN A 648 5.98 -34.60 -21.41
CA GLN A 648 6.61 -35.68 -22.17
C GLN A 648 6.79 -35.37 -23.67
N PHE A 649 5.96 -34.53 -24.27
CA PHE A 649 6.03 -34.22 -25.71
C PHE A 649 5.85 -32.72 -26.03
N PRO A 650 6.89 -31.88 -25.89
CA PRO A 650 6.80 -30.43 -26.10
C PRO A 650 6.46 -30.00 -27.54
N ASN A 651 6.68 -30.85 -28.55
CA ASN A 651 6.46 -30.54 -29.98
C ASN A 651 5.10 -30.96 -30.54
N MET A 652 4.19 -31.53 -29.74
CA MET A 652 2.93 -32.10 -30.25
C MET A 652 1.82 -31.06 -30.49
N LYS A 653 2.16 -29.79 -30.77
CA LYS A 653 1.19 -28.70 -31.05
C LYS A 653 0.40 -28.90 -32.35
N SER A 654 0.83 -29.76 -33.28
CA SER A 654 0.21 -29.88 -34.60
C SER A 654 -0.88 -30.94 -34.74
N LEU A 655 -1.15 -31.76 -33.71
CA LEU A 655 -2.00 -32.95 -33.84
C LEU A 655 -3.39 -32.85 -33.21
N TYR A 656 -3.68 -31.80 -32.43
CA TYR A 656 -4.97 -31.62 -31.74
C TYR A 656 -5.76 -30.37 -32.19
N SER A 657 -5.57 -29.91 -33.43
CA SER A 657 -6.52 -28.98 -34.09
C SER A 657 -7.28 -29.71 -35.20
N ARG A 658 -8.16 -30.64 -34.81
CA ARG A 658 -9.35 -31.01 -35.57
C ARG A 658 -10.47 -31.28 -34.60
#